data_AF-U9TVM2-F1
#
_entry.id   AF-U9TVM2-F1
#
_cell.length_a   1.000
_cell.length_b   1.000
_cell.length_c   1.000
_cell.angle_alpha   90.00
_cell.angle_beta   90.00
_cell.angle_gamma   90.00
#
_symmetry.space_group_name_H-M   'P 1'
#
loop_
_entity.id
_entity.type
_entity.pdbx_description
1 polymer ?
#
loop_
_entity_poly.entity_id
_entity_poly.type
_entity_poly.pdbx_seq_one_letter_code
_entity_poly.pdbx_strand_id
1 'polypeptide(L)'
;MFVILKILNNPASITLEFINKIAVSYKVYGITQDPKTGNFMVVLKDMCEKCKTMCNSMYFQRNFDNWTSSNKDIDKFIQYTQLLEHTSFVENALEWLPHDRLDDIKYVADDEFGKVYSAKWIDGCINKWDDENQNWKRENQNMFVILKLLNNPAKITLEFINKIAVSHKVYGITQDSETKNFMVVLNDICKKCNEVCNSIYFQRNFKNWTSGNNDIDKFIQNSQLSTHYDIKRALEWIPYDRLYDIKYITDDDKFGKVYRANWTDGCINGANQNWKRKDRNMFVILKILNNPASITLEFINKIAISHKVYGITQDPKTENYMVVFKDICGKCDKVCNSMYFQRNFNNWTSGNNDIDKFIQNTQLSAHDDIKRALEWIPYNKLFNIKYIADCEFGKVYSAKWTNGYINEWDDENQNWKRKDQNMFVILKILNNPASITLEFINKIAVPYKVYGITQDPKTKNYMVVLNYICEKCNEVCNSMYFQQNFSDWTSGNNDIDKFIQNSQLSAHDDIKRALEWIPYNKLYNIKYIADDKFGKMYGASWTDGCISDNSWNNSWDNENQNWKRKDQNMFVILKILNNPTSITPEFIDKIAIPHEGYGITQDPETKNYIGIFNDKYGKYVHNAMCFQQNFNNWTSGNNDIDKFIQDAQKSYTNNVLEWIPYDRFYDIKYIAKGGFGKVYRAKWIDGYIDKWDDYDQNWKRKDQNMVVALKSLNNSKNVTLEFMNEITLHYKIMQSMGIYEII
;
A
#
# COMPACT_ATOMS: atom_id res chain seq x y z
N MET A 1 4.01 -28.30 -23.04
CA MET A 1 4.38 -29.73 -23.15
C MET A 1 3.56 -30.62 -24.12
N PHE A 2 2.22 -30.57 -24.15
CA PHE A 2 1.40 -31.49 -24.96
C PHE A 2 1.50 -31.33 -26.49
N VAL A 3 1.87 -30.14 -26.99
CA VAL A 3 1.96 -29.88 -28.45
C VAL A 3 3.25 -30.43 -29.07
N ILE A 4 4.37 -30.42 -28.34
CA ILE A 4 5.68 -30.88 -28.83
C ILE A 4 5.81 -32.42 -28.77
N LEU A 5 5.07 -33.08 -27.89
CA LEU A 5 5.05 -34.55 -27.80
C LEU A 5 4.57 -35.25 -29.07
N LYS A 6 3.74 -34.59 -29.89
CA LYS A 6 3.33 -35.09 -31.21
C LYS A 6 4.39 -34.88 -32.31
N ILE A 7 5.30 -33.93 -32.13
CA ILE A 7 6.28 -33.52 -33.16
C ILE A 7 7.61 -34.26 -33.02
N LEU A 8 8.00 -34.67 -31.79
CA LEU A 8 9.26 -35.34 -31.49
C LEU A 8 9.38 -36.80 -31.98
N ASN A 9 8.38 -37.34 -32.70
CA ASN A 9 8.42 -38.69 -33.28
C ASN A 9 9.05 -38.75 -34.69
N ASN A 10 9.59 -37.64 -35.22
CA ASN A 10 10.23 -37.63 -36.54
C ASN A 10 11.69 -37.09 -36.48
N PRO A 11 12.71 -37.95 -36.61
CA PRO A 11 14.13 -37.54 -36.53
C PRO A 11 14.62 -36.68 -37.70
N ALA A 12 13.86 -36.62 -38.81
CA ALA A 12 14.35 -36.03 -40.07
C ALA A 12 14.16 -34.50 -40.21
N SER A 13 13.65 -33.80 -39.20
CA SER A 13 13.25 -32.37 -39.31
C SER A 13 13.94 -31.42 -38.33
N ILE A 14 15.09 -31.78 -37.75
CA ILE A 14 15.78 -30.94 -36.76
C ILE A 14 16.75 -29.98 -37.49
N THR A 15 16.34 -28.72 -37.67
CA THR A 15 17.20 -27.63 -38.16
C THR A 15 17.64 -26.73 -37.00
N LEU A 16 18.73 -25.98 -37.18
CA LEU A 16 19.22 -24.98 -36.21
C LEU A 16 18.14 -23.93 -35.85
N GLU A 17 17.27 -23.61 -36.81
CA GLU A 17 16.12 -22.73 -36.64
C GLU A 17 15.03 -23.35 -35.74
N PHE A 18 14.81 -24.66 -35.82
CA PHE A 18 13.91 -25.41 -34.94
C PHE A 18 14.46 -25.53 -33.50
N ILE A 19 15.78 -25.71 -33.35
CA ILE A 19 16.47 -25.69 -32.04
C ILE A 19 16.34 -24.29 -31.39
N ASN A 20 16.52 -23.21 -32.16
CA ASN A 20 16.28 -21.85 -31.67
C ASN A 20 14.80 -21.61 -31.31
N LYS A 21 13.85 -22.23 -32.02
CA LYS A 21 12.41 -22.13 -31.71
C LYS A 21 12.01 -22.86 -30.42
N ILE A 22 12.70 -23.96 -30.06
CA ILE A 22 12.52 -24.72 -28.81
C ILE A 22 13.29 -24.07 -27.65
N ALA A 23 14.46 -23.47 -27.89
CA ALA A 23 15.24 -22.79 -26.85
C ALA A 23 14.55 -21.54 -26.28
N VAL A 24 13.56 -20.98 -26.99
CA VAL A 24 12.83 -19.74 -26.63
C VAL A 24 11.67 -19.97 -25.64
N SER A 25 11.35 -21.21 -25.26
CA SER A 25 10.15 -21.52 -24.44
C SER A 25 10.43 -22.01 -23.01
N TYR A 26 11.69 -22.01 -22.54
CA TYR A 26 12.05 -22.51 -21.21
C TYR A 26 13.02 -21.61 -20.44
N LYS A 27 12.76 -21.40 -19.15
CA LYS A 27 13.72 -20.79 -18.20
C LYS A 27 14.50 -21.90 -17.49
N VAL A 28 15.84 -21.83 -17.52
CA VAL A 28 16.77 -22.72 -16.79
C VAL A 28 17.04 -22.12 -15.41
N TYR A 29 16.77 -22.88 -14.36
CA TYR A 29 17.04 -22.47 -12.97
C TYR A 29 18.28 -23.12 -12.38
N GLY A 30 18.58 -24.35 -12.79
CA GLY A 30 19.66 -25.10 -12.17
C GLY A 30 19.80 -26.51 -12.72
N ILE A 31 20.70 -27.24 -12.07
CA ILE A 31 21.02 -28.63 -12.38
C ILE A 31 20.79 -29.44 -11.11
N THR A 32 20.27 -30.66 -11.28
CA THR A 32 20.13 -31.66 -10.22
C THR A 32 20.63 -33.02 -10.71
N GLN A 33 20.81 -33.98 -9.81
CA GLN A 33 21.18 -35.35 -10.18
C GLN A 33 20.21 -36.33 -9.55
N ASP A 34 19.59 -37.19 -10.36
CA ASP A 34 18.77 -38.27 -9.84
C ASP A 34 19.67 -39.32 -9.15
N PRO A 35 19.57 -39.50 -7.82
CA PRO A 35 20.44 -40.39 -7.08
C PRO A 35 20.22 -41.87 -7.44
N LYS A 36 19.05 -42.23 -8.01
CA LYS A 36 18.76 -43.61 -8.42
C LYS A 36 19.42 -43.98 -9.74
N THR A 37 19.47 -43.05 -10.68
CA THR A 37 20.01 -43.31 -12.03
C THR A 37 21.41 -42.75 -12.22
N GLY A 38 21.86 -41.82 -11.38
CA GLY A 38 23.10 -41.08 -11.51
C GLY A 38 23.07 -40.02 -12.63
N ASN A 39 21.93 -39.86 -13.31
CA ASN A 39 21.80 -38.94 -14.44
C ASN A 39 21.62 -37.50 -13.94
N PHE A 40 22.40 -36.57 -14.50
CA PHE A 40 22.13 -35.14 -14.36
C PHE A 40 20.87 -34.75 -15.13
N MET A 41 20.08 -33.86 -14.51
CA MET A 41 18.83 -33.33 -15.04
C MET A 41 18.85 -31.79 -14.97
N VAL A 42 18.32 -31.16 -16.01
CA VAL A 42 18.15 -29.70 -16.07
C VAL A 42 16.77 -29.34 -15.51
N VAL A 43 16.73 -28.33 -14.65
CA VAL A 43 15.51 -27.82 -14.03
C VAL A 43 14.96 -26.65 -14.85
N LEU A 44 13.78 -26.86 -15.45
CA LEU A 44 13.17 -25.98 -16.44
C LEU A 44 11.77 -25.52 -16.00
N LYS A 45 11.32 -24.34 -16.46
CA LYS A 45 9.91 -23.89 -16.35
C LYS A 45 9.39 -23.51 -17.74
N ASP A 46 8.25 -24.07 -18.14
CA ASP A 46 7.54 -23.73 -19.37
C ASP A 46 7.20 -22.22 -19.37
N MET A 47 7.37 -21.57 -20.52
CA MET A 47 6.95 -20.20 -20.77
C MET A 47 5.88 -20.18 -21.87
N CYS A 48 4.93 -19.25 -21.79
CA CYS A 48 3.89 -19.10 -22.81
C CYS A 48 4.55 -18.74 -24.15
N GLU A 49 4.16 -19.41 -25.24
CA GLU A 49 4.71 -19.11 -26.57
C GLU A 49 4.39 -17.67 -27.01
N LYS A 50 3.20 -17.16 -26.63
CA LYS A 50 2.74 -15.80 -26.91
C LYS A 50 3.35 -14.77 -25.98
N CYS A 51 3.30 -14.99 -24.66
CA CYS A 51 3.71 -13.99 -23.67
C CYS A 51 5.19 -14.05 -23.29
N LYS A 52 5.91 -15.13 -23.65
CA LYS A 52 7.28 -15.45 -23.21
C LYS A 52 7.45 -15.49 -21.68
N THR A 53 6.33 -15.59 -20.95
CA THR A 53 6.23 -15.65 -19.49
C THR A 53 5.08 -16.58 -19.09
N MET A 54 4.89 -16.83 -17.79
CA MET A 54 3.68 -17.50 -17.30
C MET A 54 2.44 -16.60 -17.49
N CYS A 55 1.30 -17.18 -17.88
CA CYS A 55 0.03 -16.45 -18.03
C CYS A 55 -1.20 -17.32 -17.69
N ASN A 56 -2.37 -16.70 -17.55
CA ASN A 56 -3.63 -17.36 -17.15
C ASN A 56 -4.01 -18.57 -18.01
N SER A 57 -3.84 -18.50 -19.34
CA SER A 57 -4.13 -19.60 -20.28
C SER A 57 -3.35 -20.87 -19.93
N MET A 58 -2.08 -20.71 -19.52
CA MET A 58 -1.27 -21.83 -19.06
C MET A 58 -1.73 -22.39 -17.72
N TYR A 59 -2.19 -21.54 -16.81
CA TYR A 59 -2.73 -21.98 -15.52
C TYR A 59 -4.06 -22.71 -15.68
N PHE A 60 -4.96 -22.23 -16.56
CA PHE A 60 -6.21 -22.91 -16.88
C PHE A 60 -5.97 -24.27 -17.52
N GLN A 61 -5.06 -24.36 -18.50
CA GLN A 61 -4.72 -25.61 -19.17
C GLN A 61 -4.27 -26.72 -18.20
N ARG A 62 -3.63 -26.35 -17.09
CA ARG A 62 -3.19 -27.30 -16.05
C ARG A 62 -4.35 -27.90 -15.23
N ASN A 63 -5.53 -27.29 -15.29
CA ASN A 63 -6.69 -27.61 -14.44
C ASN A 63 -7.90 -28.15 -15.23
N PHE A 64 -7.77 -28.42 -16.54
CA PHE A 64 -8.88 -28.91 -17.37
C PHE A 64 -9.46 -30.24 -16.89
N ASP A 65 -8.67 -31.07 -16.23
CA ASP A 65 -9.10 -32.37 -15.72
C ASP A 65 -9.82 -32.28 -14.35
N ASN A 66 -9.87 -31.10 -13.72
CA ASN A 66 -10.37 -30.95 -12.35
C ASN A 66 -11.90 -30.79 -12.25
N TRP A 67 -12.61 -30.58 -13.37
CA TRP A 67 -14.07 -30.44 -13.39
C TRP A 67 -14.65 -30.89 -14.75
N THR A 68 -15.88 -31.41 -14.76
CA THR A 68 -16.61 -31.76 -15.98
C THR A 68 -18.11 -31.50 -15.80
N SER A 69 -18.73 -30.92 -16.83
CA SER A 69 -20.19 -30.74 -16.90
C SER A 69 -20.95 -32.02 -17.28
N SER A 70 -20.25 -33.13 -17.49
CA SER A 70 -20.76 -34.35 -18.15
C SER A 70 -21.23 -34.14 -19.60
N ASN A 71 -21.08 -32.93 -20.15
CA ASN A 71 -21.33 -32.59 -21.54
C ASN A 71 -20.03 -32.15 -22.22
N LYS A 72 -19.50 -32.99 -23.12
CA LYS A 72 -18.20 -32.76 -23.78
C LYS A 72 -18.16 -31.48 -24.62
N ASP A 73 -19.28 -31.03 -25.15
CA ASP A 73 -19.33 -29.84 -25.99
C ASP A 73 -19.28 -28.57 -25.14
N ILE A 74 -19.95 -28.58 -23.98
CA ILE A 74 -19.87 -27.49 -22.98
C ILE A 74 -18.47 -27.43 -22.38
N ASP A 75 -17.89 -28.58 -22.02
CA ASP A 75 -16.52 -28.63 -21.48
C ASP A 75 -15.51 -28.05 -22.47
N LYS A 76 -15.57 -28.46 -23.76
CA LYS A 76 -14.73 -27.89 -24.82
C LYS A 76 -14.93 -26.39 -25.01
N PHE A 77 -16.18 -25.93 -24.95
CA PHE A 77 -16.50 -24.51 -25.12
C PHE A 77 -15.91 -23.67 -23.98
N ILE A 78 -16.09 -24.08 -22.73
CA ILE A 78 -15.50 -23.40 -21.58
C ILE A 78 -13.97 -23.41 -21.67
N GLN A 79 -13.34 -24.57 -21.94
CA GLN A 79 -11.90 -24.68 -22.11
C GLN A 79 -11.37 -23.76 -23.23
N TYR A 80 -12.09 -23.64 -24.35
CA TYR A 80 -11.74 -22.73 -25.43
C TYR A 80 -11.67 -21.28 -24.94
N THR A 81 -12.66 -20.80 -24.18
CA THR A 81 -12.64 -19.44 -23.62
C THR A 81 -11.46 -19.22 -22.67
N GLN A 82 -11.13 -20.23 -21.85
CA GLN A 82 -10.02 -20.18 -20.90
C GLN A 82 -8.64 -20.11 -21.57
N LEU A 83 -8.47 -20.74 -22.73
CA LEU A 83 -7.21 -20.70 -23.48
C LEU A 83 -6.92 -19.33 -24.10
N LEU A 84 -7.93 -18.46 -24.25
CA LEU A 84 -7.76 -17.11 -24.81
C LEU A 84 -7.21 -16.10 -23.78
N GLU A 85 -7.21 -16.43 -22.48
CA GLU A 85 -6.81 -15.53 -21.40
C GLU A 85 -5.29 -15.44 -21.24
N HIS A 86 -4.69 -14.35 -21.72
CA HIS A 86 -3.24 -14.12 -21.62
C HIS A 86 -2.84 -12.98 -20.67
N THR A 87 -3.84 -12.34 -20.06
CA THR A 87 -3.69 -11.26 -19.08
C THR A 87 -3.45 -11.81 -17.68
N SER A 88 -3.07 -10.94 -16.75
CA SER A 88 -2.91 -11.28 -15.32
C SER A 88 -4.25 -11.45 -14.61
N PHE A 89 -5.27 -10.70 -15.03
CA PHE A 89 -6.66 -10.84 -14.57
C PHE A 89 -7.48 -11.63 -15.59
N VAL A 90 -8.45 -12.38 -15.09
CA VAL A 90 -9.40 -13.18 -15.87
C VAL A 90 -10.59 -12.31 -16.22
N GLU A 91 -10.78 -12.02 -17.50
CA GLU A 91 -11.84 -11.11 -17.93
C GLU A 91 -13.03 -11.85 -18.54
N ASN A 92 -12.76 -12.73 -19.51
CA ASN A 92 -13.77 -13.32 -20.39
C ASN A 92 -13.84 -14.85 -20.34
N ALA A 93 -12.90 -15.52 -19.66
CA ALA A 93 -12.99 -16.95 -19.48
C ALA A 93 -14.23 -17.35 -18.70
N LEU A 94 -14.96 -18.30 -19.26
CA LEU A 94 -16.08 -18.92 -18.58
C LEU A 94 -15.58 -19.95 -17.57
N GLU A 95 -16.37 -20.16 -16.53
CA GLU A 95 -16.18 -21.28 -15.62
C GLU A 95 -17.40 -22.20 -15.58
N TRP A 96 -17.16 -23.44 -15.16
CA TRP A 96 -18.25 -24.33 -14.77
C TRP A 96 -18.61 -24.05 -13.31
N LEU A 97 -19.88 -23.74 -13.06
CA LEU A 97 -20.40 -23.47 -11.74
C LEU A 97 -21.23 -24.66 -11.26
N PRO A 98 -20.81 -25.36 -10.19
CA PRO A 98 -21.65 -26.36 -9.54
C PRO A 98 -22.94 -25.70 -9.01
N HIS A 99 -24.09 -26.26 -9.35
CA HIS A 99 -25.40 -25.66 -9.06
C HIS A 99 -25.73 -25.56 -7.56
N ASP A 100 -25.15 -26.45 -6.75
CA ASP A 100 -25.22 -26.45 -5.29
C ASP A 100 -24.49 -25.27 -4.63
N ARG A 101 -23.77 -24.45 -5.41
CA ARG A 101 -23.15 -23.20 -4.96
C ARG A 101 -24.04 -21.97 -5.18
N LEU A 102 -25.30 -22.18 -5.59
CA LEU A 102 -26.31 -21.13 -5.80
C LEU A 102 -27.43 -21.22 -4.75
N ASP A 103 -27.60 -20.15 -3.97
CA ASP A 103 -28.63 -20.01 -2.96
C ASP A 103 -29.73 -19.03 -3.39
N ASP A 104 -30.87 -19.05 -2.68
CA ASP A 104 -31.92 -18.02 -2.80
C ASP A 104 -32.51 -17.87 -4.22
N ILE A 105 -32.50 -18.94 -5.02
CA ILE A 105 -32.96 -18.94 -6.42
C ILE A 105 -34.43 -18.54 -6.52
N LYS A 106 -34.72 -17.42 -7.19
CA LYS A 106 -36.05 -16.81 -7.32
C LYS A 106 -36.35 -16.43 -8.75
N TYR A 107 -37.54 -16.78 -9.23
CA TYR A 107 -38.04 -16.35 -10.53
C TYR A 107 -38.18 -14.82 -10.58
N VAL A 108 -37.72 -14.21 -11.66
CA VAL A 108 -37.75 -12.75 -11.88
C VAL A 108 -38.80 -12.41 -12.94
N ALA A 109 -38.61 -12.91 -14.17
CA ALA A 109 -39.44 -12.63 -15.33
C ALA A 109 -39.09 -13.57 -16.49
N ASP A 110 -39.85 -13.49 -17.58
CA ASP A 110 -39.49 -14.06 -18.87
C ASP A 110 -38.86 -13.00 -19.78
N ASP A 111 -37.85 -13.37 -20.57
CA ASP A 111 -37.24 -12.51 -21.60
C ASP A 111 -37.18 -13.21 -22.97
N GLU A 112 -36.57 -12.54 -23.97
CA GLU A 112 -36.46 -13.06 -25.34
C GLU A 112 -35.66 -14.38 -25.46
N PHE A 113 -34.94 -14.79 -24.41
CA PHE A 113 -34.14 -16.01 -24.35
C PHE A 113 -34.77 -17.11 -23.49
N GLY A 114 -35.70 -16.76 -22.59
CA GLY A 114 -36.47 -17.72 -21.79
C GLY A 114 -36.75 -17.23 -20.36
N LYS A 115 -36.86 -18.18 -19.43
CA LYS A 115 -37.09 -17.88 -18.01
C LYS A 115 -35.83 -17.31 -17.35
N VAL A 116 -36.00 -16.23 -16.60
CA VAL A 116 -34.93 -15.53 -15.88
C VAL A 116 -35.14 -15.68 -14.37
N TYR A 117 -34.07 -16.05 -13.69
CA TYR A 117 -34.02 -16.22 -12.23
C TYR A 117 -32.92 -15.34 -11.63
N SER A 118 -33.03 -15.03 -10.34
CA SER A 118 -31.99 -14.38 -9.54
C SER A 118 -31.52 -15.34 -8.46
N ALA A 119 -30.23 -15.32 -8.12
CA ALA A 119 -29.64 -16.19 -7.12
C ALA A 119 -28.46 -15.50 -6.41
N LYS A 120 -28.04 -16.04 -5.27
CA LYS A 120 -26.77 -15.71 -4.62
C LYS A 120 -25.75 -16.80 -4.95
N TRP A 121 -24.59 -16.41 -5.45
CA TRP A 121 -23.49 -17.31 -5.75
C TRP A 121 -22.40 -17.22 -4.68
N ILE A 122 -22.15 -18.33 -4.00
CA ILE A 122 -21.31 -18.40 -2.81
C ILE A 122 -19.83 -18.12 -3.14
N ASP A 123 -19.30 -18.76 -4.18
CA ASP A 123 -17.86 -18.71 -4.51
C ASP A 123 -17.39 -17.36 -5.04
N GLY A 124 -18.25 -16.66 -5.77
CA GLY A 124 -17.86 -15.51 -6.59
C GLY A 124 -16.99 -15.89 -7.79
N CYS A 125 -16.68 -14.93 -8.66
CA CYS A 125 -16.00 -15.17 -9.93
C CYS A 125 -14.49 -15.34 -9.79
N ILE A 126 -13.89 -16.16 -10.66
CA ILE A 126 -12.43 -16.23 -10.82
C ILE A 126 -11.88 -14.84 -11.20
N ASN A 127 -10.82 -14.41 -10.54
CA ASN A 127 -10.19 -13.11 -10.78
C ASN A 127 -8.74 -13.23 -11.30
N LYS A 128 -7.84 -13.88 -10.55
CA LYS A 128 -6.44 -14.04 -10.97
C LYS A 128 -5.80 -15.28 -10.35
N TRP A 129 -4.72 -15.74 -10.94
CA TRP A 129 -3.93 -16.82 -10.36
C TRP A 129 -3.14 -16.34 -9.12
N ASP A 130 -3.11 -17.15 -8.08
CA ASP A 130 -2.30 -16.96 -6.88
C ASP A 130 -1.11 -17.93 -6.92
N ASP A 131 0.09 -17.40 -7.15
CA ASP A 131 1.32 -18.20 -7.23
C ASP A 131 1.76 -18.76 -5.86
N GLU A 132 1.39 -18.15 -4.74
CA GLU A 132 1.74 -18.66 -3.41
C GLU A 132 0.89 -19.88 -3.06
N ASN A 133 -0.42 -19.77 -3.27
CA ASN A 133 -1.38 -20.83 -2.95
C ASN A 133 -1.56 -21.85 -4.10
N GLN A 134 -0.99 -21.58 -5.28
CA GLN A 134 -1.14 -22.37 -6.50
C GLN A 134 -2.62 -22.65 -6.83
N ASN A 135 -3.48 -21.64 -6.70
CA ASN A 135 -4.91 -21.74 -6.94
C ASN A 135 -5.49 -20.42 -7.49
N TRP A 136 -6.74 -20.43 -7.96
CA TRP A 136 -7.43 -19.22 -8.42
C TRP A 136 -7.94 -18.38 -7.24
N LYS A 137 -7.56 -17.10 -7.21
CA LYS A 137 -8.17 -16.10 -6.34
C LYS A 137 -9.55 -15.75 -6.90
N ARG A 138 -10.57 -15.84 -6.04
CA ARG A 138 -11.95 -15.45 -6.35
C ARG A 138 -12.28 -14.05 -5.83
N GLU A 139 -13.21 -13.38 -6.50
CA GLU A 139 -13.76 -12.09 -6.10
C GLU A 139 -15.28 -12.16 -5.98
N ASN A 140 -15.86 -11.25 -5.18
CA ASN A 140 -17.31 -11.11 -5.01
C ASN A 140 -17.99 -12.38 -4.48
N GLN A 141 -17.42 -13.00 -3.43
CA GLN A 141 -18.10 -14.08 -2.70
C GLN A 141 -19.49 -13.63 -2.23
N ASN A 142 -20.47 -14.53 -2.30
CA ASN A 142 -21.89 -14.27 -2.03
C ASN A 142 -22.48 -13.16 -2.93
N MET A 143 -22.06 -13.06 -4.18
CA MET A 143 -22.62 -12.09 -5.13
C MET A 143 -23.98 -12.50 -5.67
N PHE A 144 -24.78 -11.50 -6.03
CA PHE A 144 -26.03 -11.74 -6.74
C PHE A 144 -25.77 -11.94 -8.23
N VAL A 145 -26.38 -12.97 -8.79
CA VAL A 145 -26.30 -13.34 -10.20
C VAL A 145 -27.69 -13.53 -10.80
N ILE A 146 -27.78 -13.34 -12.11
CA ILE A 146 -28.94 -13.70 -12.90
C ILE A 146 -28.67 -15.03 -13.59
N LEU A 147 -29.64 -15.94 -13.54
CA LEU A 147 -29.59 -17.22 -14.22
C LEU A 147 -30.60 -17.19 -15.38
N LYS A 148 -30.12 -17.42 -16.60
CA LYS A 148 -30.99 -17.57 -17.78
C LYS A 148 -31.03 -19.02 -18.24
N LEU A 149 -32.23 -19.57 -18.33
CA LEU A 149 -32.46 -20.96 -18.74
C LEU A 149 -32.07 -21.19 -20.21
N LEU A 150 -31.41 -22.31 -20.50
CA LEU A 150 -31.06 -22.74 -21.85
C LEU A 150 -31.97 -23.87 -22.33
N ASN A 151 -32.76 -23.60 -23.37
CA ASN A 151 -33.69 -24.58 -23.93
C ASN A 151 -33.03 -25.64 -24.85
N ASN A 152 -31.76 -25.47 -25.26
CA ASN A 152 -31.00 -26.47 -26.02
C ASN A 152 -29.46 -26.30 -25.85
N PRO A 153 -28.73 -27.28 -25.29
CA PRO A 153 -27.27 -27.22 -25.12
C PRO A 153 -26.47 -27.06 -26.42
N ALA A 154 -26.98 -27.59 -27.55
CA ALA A 154 -26.32 -27.50 -28.86
C ALA A 154 -26.32 -26.07 -29.45
N LYS A 155 -27.04 -25.13 -28.83
CA LYS A 155 -27.05 -23.71 -29.21
C LYS A 155 -26.00 -22.86 -28.50
N ILE A 156 -25.21 -23.43 -27.58
CA ILE A 156 -24.14 -22.71 -26.88
C ILE A 156 -22.96 -22.54 -27.84
N THR A 157 -22.99 -21.45 -28.60
CA THR A 157 -21.90 -21.01 -29.47
C THR A 157 -21.29 -19.71 -28.95
N LEU A 158 -20.08 -19.38 -29.42
CA LEU A 158 -19.46 -18.09 -29.12
C LEU A 158 -20.36 -16.91 -29.54
N GLU A 159 -21.08 -17.06 -30.65
CA GLU A 159 -22.04 -16.07 -31.14
C GLU A 159 -23.21 -15.84 -30.16
N PHE A 160 -23.77 -16.91 -29.59
CA PHE A 160 -24.83 -16.83 -28.59
C PHE A 160 -24.36 -16.17 -27.30
N ILE A 161 -23.19 -16.55 -26.79
CA ILE A 161 -22.59 -15.91 -25.61
C ILE A 161 -22.28 -14.45 -25.90
N ASN A 162 -21.72 -14.12 -27.07
CA ASN A 162 -21.47 -12.72 -27.46
C ASN A 162 -22.76 -11.90 -27.52
N LYS A 163 -23.88 -12.48 -27.97
CA LYS A 163 -25.19 -11.81 -27.99
C LYS A 163 -25.66 -11.45 -26.57
N ILE A 164 -25.48 -12.34 -25.60
CA ILE A 164 -25.82 -12.08 -24.19
C ILE A 164 -24.81 -11.12 -23.55
N ALA A 165 -23.53 -11.29 -23.88
CA ALA A 165 -22.39 -10.54 -23.36
C ALA A 165 -22.45 -9.04 -23.68
N VAL A 166 -23.21 -8.64 -24.70
CA VAL A 166 -23.44 -7.23 -25.06
C VAL A 166 -24.04 -6.43 -23.90
N SER A 167 -24.91 -7.06 -23.12
CA SER A 167 -25.63 -6.40 -22.02
C SER A 167 -25.25 -6.92 -20.64
N HIS A 168 -24.72 -8.14 -20.52
CA HIS A 168 -24.42 -8.73 -19.21
C HIS A 168 -23.04 -9.41 -19.25
N LYS A 169 -22.23 -9.25 -18.20
CA LYS A 169 -21.02 -10.08 -18.04
C LYS A 169 -21.45 -11.52 -17.80
N VAL A 170 -20.92 -12.42 -18.61
CA VAL A 170 -21.15 -13.86 -18.48
C VAL A 170 -20.02 -14.46 -17.64
N TYR A 171 -20.36 -15.07 -16.52
CA TYR A 171 -19.38 -15.72 -15.64
C TYR A 171 -19.16 -17.18 -16.00
N GLY A 172 -20.22 -17.86 -16.41
CA GLY A 172 -20.12 -19.29 -16.68
C GLY A 172 -21.45 -19.97 -16.89
N ILE A 173 -21.42 -21.29 -16.76
CA ILE A 173 -22.55 -22.18 -17.03
C ILE A 173 -22.74 -23.08 -15.81
N THR A 174 -23.99 -23.29 -15.43
CA THR A 174 -24.42 -24.26 -14.42
C THR A 174 -25.43 -25.22 -15.03
N GLN A 175 -25.62 -26.39 -14.41
CA GLN A 175 -26.73 -27.29 -14.74
C GLN A 175 -27.61 -27.49 -13.53
N ASP A 176 -28.90 -27.16 -13.68
CA ASP A 176 -29.90 -27.42 -12.67
C ASP A 176 -30.00 -28.92 -12.39
N SER A 177 -29.86 -29.28 -11.11
CA SER A 177 -29.69 -30.67 -10.71
C SER A 177 -30.96 -31.51 -10.89
N GLU A 178 -32.13 -30.88 -10.81
CA GLU A 178 -33.45 -31.52 -10.89
C GLU A 178 -33.93 -31.63 -12.34
N THR A 179 -33.95 -30.50 -13.06
CA THR A 179 -34.46 -30.40 -14.43
C THR A 179 -33.45 -30.80 -15.49
N LYS A 180 -32.15 -30.91 -15.12
CA LYS A 180 -31.01 -31.15 -16.02
C LYS A 180 -30.82 -30.06 -17.08
N ASN A 181 -31.53 -28.95 -16.98
CA ASN A 181 -31.38 -27.82 -17.88
C ASN A 181 -30.10 -27.06 -17.55
N PHE A 182 -29.41 -26.61 -18.59
CA PHE A 182 -28.27 -25.72 -18.42
C PHE A 182 -28.76 -24.28 -18.25
N MET A 183 -28.04 -23.49 -17.47
CA MET A 183 -28.32 -22.07 -17.28
C MET A 183 -27.03 -21.28 -17.42
N VAL A 184 -27.12 -20.11 -18.05
CA VAL A 184 -26.02 -19.15 -18.12
C VAL A 184 -26.07 -18.27 -16.89
N VAL A 185 -24.92 -18.10 -16.24
CA VAL A 185 -24.78 -17.28 -15.03
C VAL A 185 -24.21 -15.91 -15.42
N LEU A 186 -24.98 -14.88 -15.11
CA LEU A 186 -24.78 -13.50 -15.54
C LEU A 186 -24.69 -12.55 -14.34
N ASN A 187 -24.07 -11.38 -14.53
CA ASN A 187 -24.17 -10.30 -13.55
C ASN A 187 -25.58 -9.67 -13.51
N ASP A 188 -25.98 -9.14 -12.35
CA ASP A 188 -27.24 -8.41 -12.17
C ASP A 188 -27.01 -6.89 -12.35
N ILE A 189 -27.15 -6.40 -13.59
CA ILE A 189 -26.80 -5.03 -13.97
C ILE A 189 -27.99 -4.09 -14.10
N CYS A 190 -27.78 -2.82 -13.77
CA CYS A 190 -28.75 -1.77 -13.99
C CYS A 190 -28.91 -1.48 -15.49
N LYS A 191 -30.15 -1.58 -16.00
CA LYS A 191 -30.47 -1.28 -17.41
C LYS A 191 -30.01 0.10 -17.90
N LYS A 192 -29.93 1.08 -17.00
CA LYS A 192 -29.49 2.45 -17.34
C LYS A 192 -27.96 2.59 -17.40
N CYS A 193 -27.25 1.86 -16.54
CA CYS A 193 -25.79 1.98 -16.40
C CYS A 193 -25.01 0.90 -17.15
N ASN A 194 -25.68 -0.17 -17.58
CA ASN A 194 -25.07 -1.39 -18.08
C ASN A 194 -24.07 -2.05 -17.11
N GLU A 195 -24.19 -1.72 -15.81
CA GLU A 195 -23.30 -2.17 -14.73
C GLU A 195 -24.08 -2.28 -13.41
N VAL A 196 -23.52 -2.97 -12.42
CA VAL A 196 -24.07 -2.99 -11.05
C VAL A 196 -23.85 -1.61 -10.43
N CYS A 197 -24.92 -0.91 -10.03
CA CYS A 197 -24.83 0.45 -9.50
C CYS A 197 -25.64 0.62 -8.20
N ASN A 198 -25.55 1.80 -7.58
CA ASN A 198 -26.12 2.08 -6.26
C ASN A 198 -27.63 1.79 -6.20
N SER A 199 -28.38 2.05 -7.28
CA SER A 199 -29.82 1.82 -7.34
C SER A 199 -30.19 0.36 -7.14
N ILE A 200 -29.38 -0.57 -7.68
CA ILE A 200 -29.57 -2.02 -7.53
C ILE A 200 -29.33 -2.43 -6.09
N TYR A 201 -28.29 -1.89 -5.44
CA TYR A 201 -28.03 -2.14 -4.01
C TYR A 201 -29.17 -1.63 -3.12
N PHE A 202 -29.69 -0.43 -3.39
CA PHE A 202 -30.83 0.13 -2.65
C PHE A 202 -32.09 -0.70 -2.82
N GLN A 203 -32.41 -1.09 -4.06
CA GLN A 203 -33.58 -1.92 -4.36
C GLN A 203 -33.57 -3.24 -3.57
N ARG A 204 -32.40 -3.85 -3.39
CA ARG A 204 -32.25 -5.08 -2.60
C ARG A 204 -32.55 -4.86 -1.10
N ASN A 205 -32.46 -3.63 -0.59
CA ASN A 205 -32.58 -3.30 0.83
C ASN A 205 -33.95 -2.72 1.25
N PHE A 206 -34.88 -2.46 0.32
CA PHE A 206 -36.16 -1.81 0.65
C PHE A 206 -37.04 -2.57 1.64
N LYS A 207 -36.84 -3.88 1.78
CA LYS A 207 -37.60 -4.70 2.73
C LYS A 207 -37.10 -4.59 4.19
N ASN A 208 -35.97 -3.91 4.42
CA ASN A 208 -35.28 -3.89 5.71
C ASN A 208 -35.58 -2.66 6.57
N TRP A 209 -36.36 -1.68 6.07
CA TRP A 209 -36.77 -0.51 6.84
C TRP A 209 -38.13 0.03 6.38
N THR A 210 -38.84 0.71 7.28
CA THR A 210 -40.06 1.48 7.00
C THR A 210 -40.16 2.64 8.00
N SER A 211 -40.70 3.77 7.56
CA SER A 211 -41.05 4.90 8.42
C SER A 211 -42.42 4.75 9.09
N GLY A 212 -43.21 3.75 8.70
CA GLY A 212 -44.63 3.65 9.05
C GLY A 212 -45.54 4.57 8.22
N ASN A 213 -44.99 5.38 7.30
CA ASN A 213 -45.74 6.21 6.36
C ASN A 213 -45.35 5.86 4.90
N ASN A 214 -46.31 5.34 4.15
CA ASN A 214 -46.09 4.88 2.76
C ASN A 214 -45.59 5.99 1.82
N ASP A 215 -46.00 7.24 2.02
CA ASP A 215 -45.60 8.36 1.17
C ASP A 215 -44.13 8.73 1.43
N ILE A 216 -43.71 8.73 2.70
CA ILE A 216 -42.31 8.96 3.09
C ILE A 216 -41.43 7.81 2.62
N ASP A 217 -41.89 6.56 2.78
CA ASP A 217 -41.16 5.37 2.31
C ASP A 217 -40.94 5.44 0.80
N LYS A 218 -42.01 5.68 0.04
CA LYS A 218 -41.94 5.83 -1.43
C LYS A 218 -41.04 6.99 -1.84
N PHE A 219 -41.07 8.10 -1.10
CA PHE A 219 -40.22 9.25 -1.36
C PHE A 219 -38.72 8.93 -1.19
N ILE A 220 -38.34 8.33 -0.05
CA ILE A 220 -36.96 7.92 0.22
C ILE A 220 -36.52 6.86 -0.79
N GLN A 221 -37.35 5.86 -1.09
CA GLN A 221 -37.06 4.82 -2.08
C GLN A 221 -36.87 5.40 -3.50
N ASN A 222 -37.72 6.36 -3.93
CA ASN A 222 -37.56 7.02 -5.23
C ASN A 222 -36.24 7.80 -5.31
N SER A 223 -35.87 8.51 -4.24
CA SER A 223 -34.56 9.16 -4.14
C SER A 223 -33.43 8.15 -4.30
N GLN A 224 -33.48 7.03 -3.57
CA GLN A 224 -32.50 5.95 -3.62
C GLN A 224 -32.41 5.29 -5.02
N LEU A 225 -33.55 4.99 -5.67
CA LEU A 225 -33.59 4.42 -7.03
C LEU A 225 -33.00 5.35 -8.10
N SER A 226 -33.06 6.67 -7.89
CA SER A 226 -32.49 7.65 -8.80
C SER A 226 -30.95 7.75 -8.71
N THR A 227 -30.35 7.20 -7.65
CA THR A 227 -28.91 7.23 -7.43
C THR A 227 -28.24 6.04 -8.09
N HIS A 228 -27.52 6.31 -9.19
CA HIS A 228 -26.76 5.28 -9.90
C HIS A 228 -25.29 5.29 -9.49
N TYR A 229 -24.61 6.43 -9.69
CA TYR A 229 -23.20 6.59 -9.39
C TYR A 229 -22.97 7.41 -8.11
N ASP A 230 -23.71 8.52 -7.95
CA ASP A 230 -23.56 9.41 -6.80
C ASP A 230 -24.62 9.13 -5.74
N ILE A 231 -24.19 8.67 -4.58
CA ILE A 231 -25.05 8.42 -3.41
C ILE A 231 -25.34 9.67 -2.60
N LYS A 232 -24.64 10.79 -2.83
CA LYS A 232 -24.75 12.00 -2.00
C LYS A 232 -26.16 12.61 -1.95
N ARG A 233 -27.02 12.26 -2.91
CA ARG A 233 -28.41 12.73 -3.02
C ARG A 233 -29.43 11.68 -2.59
N ALA A 234 -28.99 10.47 -2.22
CA ALA A 234 -29.86 9.44 -1.67
C ALA A 234 -30.27 9.84 -0.26
N LEU A 235 -31.57 9.87 -0.01
CA LEU A 235 -32.10 10.07 1.32
C LEU A 235 -32.12 8.76 2.09
N GLU A 236 -32.02 8.88 3.41
CA GLU A 236 -32.09 7.76 4.34
C GLU A 236 -33.25 7.95 5.34
N TRP A 237 -33.87 6.85 5.74
CA TRP A 237 -34.67 6.82 6.95
C TRP A 237 -33.74 6.69 8.16
N ILE A 238 -33.72 7.69 9.03
CA ILE A 238 -32.82 7.76 10.18
C ILE A 238 -33.66 7.42 11.43
N PRO A 239 -33.41 6.27 12.08
CA PRO A 239 -34.06 5.96 13.35
C PRO A 239 -33.72 7.02 14.41
N TYR A 240 -34.73 7.53 15.11
CA TYR A 240 -34.56 8.69 16.01
C TYR A 240 -33.66 8.41 17.22
N ASP A 241 -33.61 7.16 17.68
CA ASP A 241 -32.72 6.69 18.75
C ASP A 241 -31.23 6.81 18.38
N ARG A 242 -30.91 7.05 17.11
CA ARG A 242 -29.55 7.32 16.62
C ARG A 242 -29.11 8.76 16.80
N LEU A 243 -30.00 9.66 17.25
CA LEU A 243 -29.75 11.08 17.49
C LEU A 243 -29.66 11.40 18.99
N TYR A 244 -28.63 12.13 19.41
CA TYR A 244 -28.41 12.50 20.83
C TYR A 244 -27.87 13.94 20.99
N ASP A 245 -27.77 14.41 22.24
CA ASP A 245 -27.38 15.80 22.57
C ASP A 245 -28.19 16.89 21.84
N ILE A 246 -29.48 16.62 21.64
CA ILE A 246 -30.38 17.50 20.91
C ILE A 246 -30.56 18.82 21.67
N LYS A 247 -30.10 19.92 21.07
CA LYS A 247 -30.15 21.27 21.67
C LYS A 247 -30.86 22.24 20.74
N TYR A 248 -31.79 23.00 21.29
CA TYR A 248 -32.49 24.07 20.57
C TYR A 248 -31.49 25.16 20.13
N ILE A 249 -31.67 25.67 18.91
CA ILE A 249 -30.87 26.77 18.35
C ILE A 249 -31.72 28.03 18.22
N THR A 250 -32.77 27.95 17.42
CA THR A 250 -33.61 29.07 17.01
C THR A 250 -34.90 28.55 16.38
N ASP A 251 -35.85 29.44 16.13
CA ASP A 251 -36.98 29.21 15.24
C ASP A 251 -36.61 29.62 13.80
N ASP A 252 -37.19 28.93 12.82
CA ASP A 252 -37.05 29.13 11.38
C ASP A 252 -38.44 29.28 10.76
N ASP A 253 -38.68 30.37 10.04
CA ASP A 253 -39.99 30.71 9.49
C ASP A 253 -40.57 29.64 8.55
N LYS A 254 -39.71 28.82 7.93
CA LYS A 254 -40.10 27.77 6.97
C LYS A 254 -40.27 26.39 7.62
N PHE A 255 -39.51 26.08 8.67
CA PHE A 255 -39.46 24.75 9.28
C PHE A 255 -39.84 24.71 10.78
N GLY A 256 -40.29 25.81 11.35
CA GLY A 256 -40.54 25.87 12.80
C GLY A 256 -39.24 25.75 13.60
N LYS A 257 -39.21 24.91 14.64
CA LYS A 257 -38.07 24.84 15.56
C LYS A 257 -36.86 24.14 14.93
N VAL A 258 -35.68 24.71 15.16
CA VAL A 258 -34.39 24.19 14.71
C VAL A 258 -33.56 23.70 15.89
N TYR A 259 -33.02 22.50 15.77
CA TYR A 259 -32.17 21.86 16.78
C TYR A 259 -30.83 21.45 16.16
N ARG A 260 -29.78 21.42 16.99
CA ARG A 260 -28.54 20.70 16.68
C ARG A 260 -28.56 19.36 17.40
N ALA A 261 -28.02 18.33 16.77
CA ALA A 261 -27.90 17.00 17.36
C ALA A 261 -26.63 16.30 16.87
N ASN A 262 -26.23 15.24 17.58
CA ASN A 262 -25.21 14.30 17.14
C ASN A 262 -25.89 13.07 16.55
N TRP A 263 -25.39 12.56 15.43
CA TRP A 263 -25.91 11.38 14.74
C TRP A 263 -24.89 10.24 14.75
N THR A 264 -25.21 9.18 15.49
CA THR A 264 -24.31 8.04 15.75
C THR A 264 -23.81 7.33 14.50
N ASP A 265 -24.73 6.98 13.59
CA ASP A 265 -24.40 6.12 12.45
C ASP A 265 -23.62 6.85 11.34
N GLY A 266 -23.69 8.19 11.27
CA GLY A 266 -23.11 8.98 10.18
C GLY A 266 -23.84 8.78 8.84
N CYS A 267 -23.38 9.42 7.76
CA CYS A 267 -24.03 9.36 6.45
C CYS A 267 -23.56 8.18 5.56
N ILE A 268 -24.39 7.75 4.61
CA ILE A 268 -24.02 6.71 3.63
C ILE A 268 -22.96 7.27 2.66
N ASN A 269 -21.86 6.53 2.45
CA ASN A 269 -20.71 6.98 1.66
C ASN A 269 -20.24 5.99 0.57
N GLY A 270 -20.77 4.77 0.52
CA GLY A 270 -20.43 3.83 -0.55
C GLY A 270 -21.26 2.56 -0.58
N ALA A 271 -21.43 2.01 -1.78
CA ALA A 271 -22.17 0.78 -2.00
C ALA A 271 -21.26 -0.45 -1.92
N ASN A 272 -21.34 -1.16 -0.79
CA ASN A 272 -21.17 -2.61 -0.74
C ASN A 272 -22.49 -3.19 -0.20
N GLN A 273 -22.62 -4.52 -0.09
CA GLN A 273 -23.86 -5.14 0.41
C GLN A 273 -24.31 -4.65 1.80
N ASN A 274 -23.43 -3.97 2.56
CA ASN A 274 -23.66 -3.54 3.95
C ASN A 274 -23.54 -2.01 4.17
N TRP A 275 -23.61 -1.18 3.11
CA TRP A 275 -23.48 0.30 3.13
C TRP A 275 -22.36 0.85 4.03
N LYS A 276 -21.26 1.31 3.42
CA LYS A 276 -20.21 1.99 4.20
C LYS A 276 -20.75 3.32 4.75
N ARG A 277 -20.67 3.49 6.07
CA ARG A 277 -20.96 4.74 6.78
C ARG A 277 -19.74 5.64 6.83
N LYS A 278 -19.96 6.96 6.86
CA LYS A 278 -18.93 7.99 7.02
C LYS A 278 -19.40 9.03 8.03
N ASP A 279 -18.46 9.66 8.73
CA ASP A 279 -18.73 10.73 9.69
C ASP A 279 -19.62 10.19 10.83
N ARG A 280 -19.24 9.09 11.48
CA ARG A 280 -19.95 8.59 12.66
C ARG A 280 -19.93 9.64 13.77
N ASN A 281 -21.00 9.70 14.55
CA ASN A 281 -21.22 10.74 15.56
C ASN A 281 -21.18 12.18 14.98
N MET A 282 -21.52 12.36 13.69
CA MET A 282 -21.49 13.68 13.09
C MET A 282 -22.59 14.61 13.61
N PHE A 283 -22.32 15.91 13.50
CA PHE A 283 -23.27 16.95 13.85
C PHE A 283 -24.26 17.18 12.71
N VAL A 284 -25.52 17.26 13.08
CA VAL A 284 -26.64 17.50 12.16
C VAL A 284 -27.55 18.58 12.70
N ILE A 285 -28.24 19.25 11.79
CA ILE A 285 -29.31 20.19 12.11
C ILE A 285 -30.63 19.49 11.86
N LEU A 286 -31.49 19.44 12.87
CA LEU A 286 -32.84 18.91 12.77
C LEU A 286 -33.80 20.08 12.60
N LYS A 287 -34.60 20.07 11.54
CA LYS A 287 -35.69 21.04 11.36
C LYS A 287 -37.02 20.31 11.30
N ILE A 288 -37.99 20.77 12.10
CA ILE A 288 -39.33 20.18 12.18
C ILE A 288 -40.10 20.37 10.86
N LEU A 289 -40.97 19.43 10.52
CA LEU A 289 -41.93 19.56 9.43
C LEU A 289 -43.31 19.84 10.04
N ASN A 290 -43.82 21.06 9.86
CA ASN A 290 -45.07 21.51 10.49
C ASN A 290 -46.33 20.77 10.01
N ASN A 291 -46.29 20.01 8.91
CA ASN A 291 -47.40 19.18 8.41
C ASN A 291 -46.88 18.01 7.55
N PRO A 292 -47.17 16.72 7.85
CA PRO A 292 -46.79 15.60 6.99
C PRO A 292 -47.38 15.67 5.57
N ALA A 293 -48.57 16.26 5.39
CA ALA A 293 -49.21 16.42 4.08
C ALA A 293 -48.56 17.51 3.20
N SER A 294 -47.68 18.36 3.74
CA SER A 294 -46.91 19.33 2.96
C SER A 294 -45.58 18.76 2.43
N ILE A 295 -45.29 17.48 2.72
CA ILE A 295 -44.11 16.76 2.25
C ILE A 295 -44.34 16.31 0.80
N THR A 296 -44.25 17.24 -0.14
CA THR A 296 -44.25 16.92 -1.57
C THR A 296 -42.82 16.69 -2.08
N LEU A 297 -42.69 15.86 -3.12
CA LEU A 297 -41.43 15.65 -3.84
C LEU A 297 -40.80 16.99 -4.29
N GLU A 298 -41.65 17.96 -4.66
CA GLU A 298 -41.28 19.32 -5.03
C GLU A 298 -40.72 20.14 -3.86
N PHE A 299 -41.37 20.09 -2.68
CA PHE A 299 -40.90 20.79 -1.48
C PHE A 299 -39.53 20.29 -1.04
N ILE A 300 -39.33 18.98 -0.97
CA ILE A 300 -38.04 18.42 -0.56
C ILE A 300 -36.97 18.63 -1.64
N ASN A 301 -37.29 18.50 -2.93
CA ASN A 301 -36.33 18.82 -3.99
C ASN A 301 -35.84 20.28 -3.90
N LYS A 302 -36.75 21.23 -3.64
CA LYS A 302 -36.39 22.64 -3.43
C LYS A 302 -35.44 22.82 -2.24
N ILE A 303 -35.61 22.04 -1.18
CA ILE A 303 -34.78 22.08 0.02
C ILE A 303 -33.42 21.42 -0.22
N ALA A 304 -33.41 20.21 -0.80
CA ALA A 304 -32.22 19.42 -1.10
C ALA A 304 -31.29 20.07 -2.15
N ILE A 305 -31.81 21.00 -2.96
CA ILE A 305 -30.98 21.83 -3.86
C ILE A 305 -30.22 22.90 -3.06
N SER A 306 -30.85 23.48 -2.03
CA SER A 306 -30.28 24.59 -1.26
C SER A 306 -29.38 24.16 -0.09
N HIS A 307 -29.59 22.96 0.46
CA HIS A 307 -28.85 22.44 1.60
C HIS A 307 -28.63 20.93 1.44
N LYS A 308 -27.51 20.40 1.96
CA LYS A 308 -27.28 18.95 1.97
C LYS A 308 -28.17 18.27 3.02
N VAL A 309 -29.19 17.56 2.54
CA VAL A 309 -30.12 16.77 3.35
C VAL A 309 -29.66 15.31 3.37
N TYR A 310 -29.59 14.70 4.56
CA TYR A 310 -29.23 13.29 4.71
C TYR A 310 -30.44 12.38 4.72
N GLY A 311 -31.55 12.83 5.31
CA GLY A 311 -32.68 11.94 5.52
C GLY A 311 -33.79 12.56 6.33
N ILE A 312 -34.70 11.70 6.75
CA ILE A 312 -35.86 12.02 7.55
C ILE A 312 -35.84 11.12 8.79
N THR A 313 -36.22 11.70 9.93
CA THR A 313 -36.46 10.99 11.19
C THR A 313 -37.84 11.38 11.72
N GLN A 314 -38.39 10.60 12.64
CA GLN A 314 -39.59 10.96 13.38
C GLN A 314 -39.31 10.96 14.88
N ASP A 315 -39.66 12.05 15.57
CA ASP A 315 -39.64 12.06 17.04
C ASP A 315 -40.77 11.16 17.56
N PRO A 316 -40.47 10.06 18.28
CA PRO A 316 -41.49 9.16 18.78
C PRO A 316 -42.37 9.79 19.89
N LYS A 317 -41.95 10.90 20.50
CA LYS A 317 -42.73 11.58 21.55
C LYS A 317 -43.70 12.61 20.99
N THR A 318 -43.26 13.37 19.99
CA THR A 318 -44.08 14.44 19.40
C THR A 318 -44.75 14.01 18.10
N GLU A 319 -44.40 12.82 17.58
CA GLU A 319 -44.81 12.27 16.29
C GLU A 319 -44.43 13.13 15.07
N ASN A 320 -43.68 14.21 15.30
CA ASN A 320 -43.26 15.13 14.27
C ASN A 320 -42.12 14.52 13.45
N TYR A 321 -42.28 14.61 12.13
CA TYR A 321 -41.18 14.32 11.20
C TYR A 321 -40.20 15.50 11.18
N MET A 322 -38.91 15.18 11.14
CA MET A 322 -37.82 16.15 11.05
C MET A 322 -36.91 15.81 9.88
N VAL A 323 -36.49 16.85 9.17
CA VAL A 323 -35.46 16.72 8.13
C VAL A 323 -34.09 16.88 8.78
N VAL A 324 -33.19 15.95 8.46
CA VAL A 324 -31.83 15.92 8.99
C VAL A 324 -30.88 16.56 7.98
N PHE A 325 -30.36 17.73 8.31
CA PHE A 325 -29.44 18.53 7.49
C PHE A 325 -28.00 18.38 7.94
N LYS A 326 -27.06 18.57 7.00
CA LYS A 326 -25.65 18.78 7.33
C LYS A 326 -25.47 20.13 8.04
N ASP A 327 -24.81 20.10 9.20
CA ASP A 327 -24.33 21.31 9.87
C ASP A 327 -23.13 21.89 9.11
N ILE A 328 -23.24 23.12 8.57
CA ILE A 328 -22.20 23.76 7.73
C ILE A 328 -21.89 25.18 8.21
N CYS A 329 -20.65 25.62 8.02
CA CYS A 329 -20.20 26.97 8.35
C CYS A 329 -20.75 27.96 7.31
N GLY A 330 -21.48 28.98 7.75
CA GLY A 330 -22.04 29.99 6.83
C GLY A 330 -21.02 30.85 6.09
N LYS A 331 -19.73 30.83 6.48
CA LYS A 331 -18.65 31.52 5.74
C LYS A 331 -18.01 30.63 4.67
N CYS A 332 -17.95 29.32 4.92
CA CYS A 332 -17.19 28.39 4.09
C CYS A 332 -18.07 27.45 3.26
N ASP A 333 -19.39 27.44 3.50
CA ASP A 333 -20.37 26.52 2.93
C ASP A 333 -19.99 25.03 3.09
N LYS A 334 -19.18 24.73 4.11
CA LYS A 334 -18.70 23.40 4.48
C LYS A 334 -18.44 23.33 5.99
N VAL A 335 -18.25 22.12 6.51
CA VAL A 335 -17.70 21.94 7.86
C VAL A 335 -16.23 22.36 7.81
N CYS A 336 -15.79 23.16 8.78
CA CYS A 336 -14.43 23.70 8.82
C CYS A 336 -13.87 23.74 10.25
N ASN A 337 -12.58 24.06 10.40
CA ASN A 337 -11.85 23.99 11.68
C ASN A 337 -12.48 24.85 12.78
N SER A 338 -13.00 26.03 12.44
CA SER A 338 -13.62 26.92 13.42
C SER A 338 -14.87 26.31 14.08
N MET A 339 -15.64 25.50 13.33
CA MET A 339 -16.77 24.76 13.91
C MET A 339 -16.29 23.69 14.89
N TYR A 340 -15.24 22.95 14.54
CA TYR A 340 -14.66 21.93 15.44
C TYR A 340 -14.09 22.55 16.71
N PHE A 341 -13.44 23.71 16.62
CA PHE A 341 -12.99 24.46 17.78
C PHE A 341 -14.13 24.95 18.65
N GLN A 342 -15.15 25.58 18.05
CA GLN A 342 -16.31 26.10 18.76
C GLN A 342 -17.03 25.02 19.58
N ARG A 343 -17.06 23.79 19.06
CA ARG A 343 -17.62 22.62 19.75
C ARG A 343 -16.82 22.22 21.01
N ASN A 344 -15.53 22.55 21.07
CA ASN A 344 -14.61 22.18 22.14
C ASN A 344 -14.35 23.28 23.19
N PHE A 345 -14.94 24.47 23.07
CA PHE A 345 -14.68 25.59 23.99
C PHE A 345 -15.01 25.28 25.45
N ASN A 346 -15.96 24.37 25.71
CA ASN A 346 -16.31 23.99 27.07
C ASN A 346 -15.34 22.96 27.69
N ASN A 347 -14.35 22.47 26.94
CA ASN A 347 -13.45 21.40 27.38
C ASN A 347 -12.14 21.92 28.00
N TRP A 348 -11.88 23.24 27.96
CA TRP A 348 -10.68 23.84 28.56
C TRP A 348 -10.95 25.28 29.03
N THR A 349 -10.15 25.74 29.99
CA THR A 349 -10.09 27.14 30.42
C THR A 349 -8.68 27.41 30.97
N SER A 350 -8.18 28.63 30.77
CA SER A 350 -6.94 29.12 31.38
C SER A 350 -7.15 29.69 32.79
N GLY A 351 -8.41 29.78 33.25
CA GLY A 351 -8.78 30.53 34.45
C GLY A 351 -8.77 32.05 34.26
N ASN A 352 -8.48 32.56 33.05
CA ASN A 352 -8.50 33.97 32.71
C ASN A 352 -9.36 34.18 31.44
N ASN A 353 -10.46 34.93 31.59
CA ASN A 353 -11.44 35.15 30.52
C ASN A 353 -10.85 35.88 29.30
N ASP A 354 -9.89 36.79 29.50
CA ASP A 354 -9.28 37.54 28.39
C ASP A 354 -8.38 36.63 27.56
N ILE A 355 -7.62 35.74 28.21
CA ILE A 355 -6.80 34.72 27.53
C ILE A 355 -7.69 33.71 26.82
N ASP A 356 -8.75 33.22 27.49
CA ASP A 356 -9.69 32.28 26.90
C ASP A 356 -10.33 32.87 25.65
N LYS A 357 -10.81 34.12 25.73
CA LYS A 357 -11.39 34.85 24.59
C LYS A 357 -10.36 35.10 23.49
N PHE A 358 -9.12 35.44 23.85
CA PHE A 358 -8.04 35.63 22.87
C PHE A 358 -7.77 34.34 22.08
N ILE A 359 -7.55 33.22 22.77
CA ILE A 359 -7.34 31.90 22.15
C ILE A 359 -8.55 31.51 21.29
N GLN A 360 -9.78 31.61 21.84
CA GLN A 360 -11.01 31.28 21.12
C GLN A 360 -11.18 32.14 19.85
N ASN A 361 -10.85 33.43 19.88
CA ASN A 361 -10.92 34.29 18.69
C ASN A 361 -9.95 33.83 17.58
N THR A 362 -8.74 33.40 17.94
CA THR A 362 -7.80 32.83 16.95
C THR A 362 -8.34 31.53 16.36
N GLN A 363 -8.98 30.69 17.17
CA GLN A 363 -9.59 29.42 16.77
C GLN A 363 -10.85 29.61 15.91
N LEU A 364 -11.70 30.60 16.20
CA LEU A 364 -12.87 30.95 15.38
C LEU A 364 -12.49 31.50 14.01
N SER A 365 -11.32 32.13 13.91
CA SER A 365 -10.77 32.66 12.65
C SER A 365 -10.13 31.58 11.78
N ALA A 366 -9.78 30.44 12.37
CA ALA A 366 -9.15 29.31 11.71
C ALA A 366 -10.20 28.46 10.99
N HIS A 367 -10.54 28.81 9.74
CA HIS A 367 -11.48 28.03 8.94
C HIS A 367 -10.81 26.87 8.23
N ASP A 368 -9.93 27.18 7.26
CA ASP A 368 -9.20 26.17 6.48
C ASP A 368 -7.76 26.00 6.97
N ASP A 369 -7.14 27.07 7.48
CA ASP A 369 -5.77 27.06 8.00
C ASP A 369 -5.78 27.11 9.54
N ILE A 370 -5.19 26.09 10.16
CA ILE A 370 -5.03 25.99 11.61
C ILE A 370 -3.71 26.56 12.11
N LYS A 371 -2.77 26.90 11.22
CA LYS A 371 -1.39 27.30 11.60
C LYS A 371 -1.33 28.49 12.56
N ARG A 372 -2.35 29.34 12.57
CA ARG A 372 -2.46 30.53 13.43
C ARG A 372 -3.43 30.34 14.60
N ALA A 373 -4.11 29.21 14.70
CA ALA A 373 -4.98 28.91 15.84
C ALA A 373 -4.10 28.62 17.06
N LEU A 374 -4.27 29.40 18.11
CA LEU A 374 -3.56 29.19 19.36
C LEU A 374 -4.26 28.13 20.20
N GLU A 375 -3.48 27.48 21.07
CA GLU A 375 -3.96 26.49 22.01
C GLU A 375 -3.74 26.91 23.45
N TRP A 376 -4.63 26.50 24.34
CA TRP A 376 -4.31 26.40 25.75
C TRP A 376 -3.51 25.12 25.99
N ILE A 377 -2.29 25.26 26.51
CA ILE A 377 -1.38 24.15 26.73
C ILE A 377 -1.27 23.91 28.24
N PRO A 378 -1.84 22.81 28.77
CA PRO A 378 -1.72 22.48 30.18
C PRO A 378 -0.25 22.33 30.57
N TYR A 379 0.19 23.04 31.61
CA TYR A 379 1.61 23.12 31.99
C TYR A 379 2.23 21.77 32.33
N ASN A 380 1.43 20.83 32.84
CA ASN A 380 1.86 19.46 33.13
C ASN A 380 2.20 18.62 31.87
N LYS A 381 1.97 19.14 30.66
CA LYS A 381 2.41 18.55 29.40
C LYS A 381 3.81 19.01 28.98
N LEU A 382 4.44 19.90 29.76
CA LEU A 382 5.80 20.40 29.53
C LEU A 382 6.76 19.78 30.57
N PHE A 383 7.90 19.27 30.11
CA PHE A 383 8.92 18.64 30.97
C PHE A 383 10.33 18.97 30.49
N ASN A 384 11.35 18.60 31.27
CA ASN A 384 12.76 18.95 31.03
C ASN A 384 12.97 20.45 30.84
N ILE A 385 12.29 21.27 31.63
CA ILE A 385 12.35 22.73 31.53
C ILE A 385 13.73 23.22 31.97
N LYS A 386 14.49 23.85 31.08
CA LYS A 386 15.83 24.38 31.34
C LYS A 386 15.89 25.87 31.01
N TYR A 387 16.55 26.65 31.86
CA TYR A 387 16.80 28.06 31.57
C TYR A 387 17.80 28.21 30.41
N ILE A 388 17.51 29.12 29.49
CA ILE A 388 18.38 29.44 28.35
C ILE A 388 19.10 30.77 28.60
N ALA A 389 18.35 31.86 28.66
CA ALA A 389 18.88 33.21 28.74
C ALA A 389 17.79 34.21 29.15
N ASP A 390 18.22 35.42 29.50
CA ASP A 390 17.36 36.59 29.63
C ASP A 390 17.29 37.33 28.29
N CYS A 391 16.12 37.88 27.96
CA CYS A 391 15.94 38.74 26.78
C CYS A 391 15.10 39.97 27.12
N GLU A 392 14.96 40.90 26.16
CA GLU A 392 14.16 42.14 26.30
C GLU A 392 12.73 41.90 26.83
N PHE A 393 12.17 40.73 26.53
CA PHE A 393 10.80 40.35 26.85
C PHE A 393 10.67 39.42 28.08
N GLY A 394 11.76 39.22 28.84
CA GLY A 394 11.78 38.35 30.01
C GLY A 394 12.64 37.10 29.85
N LYS A 395 12.46 36.14 30.79
CA LYS A 395 13.24 34.90 30.84
C LYS A 395 12.79 33.92 29.77
N VAL A 396 13.76 33.23 29.16
CA VAL A 396 13.56 32.21 28.14
C VAL A 396 13.99 30.84 28.67
N TYR A 397 13.14 29.84 28.45
CA TYR A 397 13.38 28.46 28.83
C TYR A 397 13.21 27.54 27.63
N SER A 398 13.88 26.40 27.63
CA SER A 398 13.59 25.27 26.74
C SER A 398 12.78 24.22 27.50
N ALA A 399 11.96 23.46 26.79
CA ALA A 399 11.19 22.34 27.33
C ALA A 399 10.88 21.30 26.24
N LYS A 400 10.45 20.11 26.66
CA LYS A 400 9.79 19.14 25.78
C LYS A 400 8.27 19.18 26.00
N TRP A 401 7.51 19.13 24.93
CA TRP A 401 6.04 19.13 24.96
C TRP A 401 5.46 17.78 24.54
N THR A 402 4.86 17.06 25.49
CA THR A 402 4.42 15.67 25.26
C THR A 402 3.40 15.52 24.14
N ASN A 403 2.45 16.45 24.04
CA ASN A 403 1.32 16.31 23.14
C ASN A 403 1.63 16.74 21.69
N GLY A 404 2.70 17.50 21.43
CA GLY A 404 2.87 18.18 20.14
C GLY A 404 1.73 19.16 19.83
N TYR A 405 1.62 19.72 18.63
CA TYR A 405 0.59 20.73 18.28
C TYR A 405 -0.60 20.15 17.50
N ILE A 406 -1.74 20.87 17.47
CA ILE A 406 -2.92 20.51 16.66
C ILE A 406 -2.58 20.56 15.17
N ASN A 407 -2.79 19.44 14.47
CA ASN A 407 -2.52 19.32 13.05
C ASN A 407 -3.79 19.34 12.21
N GLU A 408 -4.68 18.37 12.43
CA GLU A 408 -5.92 18.21 11.66
C GLU A 408 -7.02 17.60 12.51
N TRP A 409 -8.27 17.80 12.11
CA TRP A 409 -9.41 17.14 12.75
C TRP A 409 -9.52 15.70 12.25
N ASP A 410 -9.70 14.76 13.17
CA ASP A 410 -10.01 13.36 12.88
C ASP A 410 -11.53 13.15 12.89
N ASP A 411 -12.15 12.99 11.72
CA ASP A 411 -13.58 12.72 11.62
C ASP A 411 -13.97 11.34 12.17
N GLU A 412 -13.06 10.38 12.25
CA GLU A 412 -13.37 9.04 12.79
C GLU A 412 -13.35 9.05 14.32
N ASN A 413 -12.32 9.67 14.91
CA ASN A 413 -12.14 9.75 16.35
C ASN A 413 -12.84 10.95 17.00
N GLN A 414 -13.38 11.87 16.19
CA GLN A 414 -13.99 13.13 16.63
C GLN A 414 -13.08 13.93 17.57
N ASN A 415 -11.79 14.00 17.23
CA ASN A 415 -10.77 14.67 18.04
C ASN A 415 -9.66 15.27 17.16
N TRP A 416 -8.86 16.18 17.71
CA TRP A 416 -7.71 16.76 17.02
C TRP A 416 -6.55 15.77 16.97
N LYS A 417 -6.08 15.45 15.76
CA LYS A 417 -4.80 14.77 15.59
C LYS A 417 -3.67 15.72 15.99
N ARG A 418 -2.74 15.19 16.77
CA ARG A 418 -1.54 15.90 17.19
C ARG A 418 -0.37 15.55 16.29
N LYS A 419 0.51 16.52 16.04
CA LYS A 419 1.77 16.33 15.30
C LYS A 419 2.95 16.79 16.16
N ASP A 420 4.10 16.16 15.95
CA ASP A 420 5.35 16.44 16.66
C ASP A 420 5.23 16.24 18.19
N GLN A 421 4.70 15.08 18.60
CA GLN A 421 4.69 14.68 20.02
C GLN A 421 6.12 14.71 20.59
N ASN A 422 6.26 15.01 21.87
CA ASN A 422 7.55 15.18 22.56
C ASN A 422 8.49 16.24 21.95
N MET A 423 7.99 17.14 21.08
CA MET A 423 8.83 18.16 20.44
C MET A 423 9.49 19.11 21.43
N PHE A 424 10.66 19.61 21.02
CA PHE A 424 11.32 20.72 21.69
C PHE A 424 10.53 22.02 21.48
N VAL A 425 10.35 22.77 22.56
CA VAL A 425 9.71 24.10 22.54
C VAL A 425 10.47 25.07 23.41
N ILE A 426 10.29 26.34 23.12
CA ILE A 426 10.78 27.47 23.89
C ILE A 426 9.60 28.06 24.64
N LEU A 427 9.83 28.40 25.90
CA LEU A 427 8.87 29.06 26.78
C LEU A 427 9.37 30.46 27.07
N LYS A 428 8.52 31.45 26.83
CA LYS A 428 8.83 32.86 27.05
C LYS A 428 7.80 33.49 27.98
N ILE A 429 8.25 34.03 29.12
CA ILE A 429 7.36 34.61 30.14
C ILE A 429 6.61 35.83 29.60
N LEU A 430 5.33 35.93 29.97
CA LEU A 430 4.46 37.08 29.74
C LEU A 430 4.39 37.94 31.01
N ASN A 431 4.98 39.14 30.95
CA ASN A 431 5.05 40.04 32.11
C ASN A 431 3.70 40.71 32.46
N ASN A 432 2.71 40.71 31.55
CA ASN A 432 1.36 41.22 31.80
C ASN A 432 0.30 40.48 30.95
N PRO A 433 -0.61 39.68 31.55
CA PRO A 433 -1.67 38.97 30.82
C PRO A 433 -2.69 39.88 30.13
N ALA A 434 -2.97 41.06 30.69
CA ALA A 434 -3.97 42.01 30.18
C ALA A 434 -3.53 42.74 28.91
N SER A 435 -2.25 42.66 28.53
CA SER A 435 -1.69 43.27 27.32
C SER A 435 -1.50 42.28 26.16
N ILE A 436 -2.04 41.06 26.25
CA ILE A 436 -1.93 40.07 25.18
C ILE A 436 -2.82 40.49 24.01
N THR A 437 -2.20 41.07 22.98
CA THR A 437 -2.84 41.38 21.70
C THR A 437 -2.22 40.53 20.59
N LEU A 438 -2.92 40.42 19.46
CA LEU A 438 -2.39 39.77 18.27
C LEU A 438 -1.08 40.44 17.80
N GLU A 439 -0.99 41.77 17.96
CA GLU A 439 0.19 42.58 17.65
C GLU A 439 1.40 42.21 18.51
N PHE A 440 1.20 42.00 19.82
CA PHE A 440 2.25 41.56 20.73
C PHE A 440 2.76 40.15 20.40
N ILE A 441 1.86 39.21 20.10
CA ILE A 441 2.24 37.85 19.68
C ILE A 441 3.00 37.90 18.35
N ASN A 442 2.55 38.70 17.38
CA ASN A 442 3.25 38.87 16.11
C ASN A 442 4.67 39.44 16.29
N LYS A 443 4.88 40.34 17.25
CA LYS A 443 6.22 40.87 17.59
C LYS A 443 7.15 39.79 18.15
N ILE A 444 6.61 38.81 18.89
CA ILE A 444 7.37 37.67 19.43
C ILE A 444 7.55 36.55 18.39
N ALA A 445 6.68 36.48 17.39
CA ALA A 445 6.60 35.41 16.40
C ALA A 445 7.65 35.47 15.27
N VAL A 446 8.55 36.46 15.24
CA VAL A 446 9.60 36.50 14.21
C VAL A 446 10.95 36.27 14.90
N PRO A 447 11.66 35.14 14.65
CA PRO A 447 11.44 34.06 13.68
C PRO A 447 10.81 32.78 14.31
N TYR A 448 9.77 32.91 15.13
CA TYR A 448 9.22 31.81 15.93
C TYR A 448 7.78 31.43 15.59
N LYS A 449 7.50 30.13 15.48
CA LYS A 449 6.12 29.64 15.39
C LYS A 449 5.53 29.62 16.79
N VAL A 450 4.43 30.32 16.99
CA VAL A 450 3.70 30.34 18.27
C VAL A 450 2.60 29.28 18.22
N TYR A 451 2.60 28.38 19.20
CA TYR A 451 1.61 27.29 19.29
C TYR A 451 0.50 27.61 20.28
N GLY A 452 0.80 28.33 21.35
CA GLY A 452 -0.17 28.54 22.40
C GLY A 452 0.38 29.22 23.63
N ILE A 453 -0.44 29.17 24.67
CA ILE A 453 -0.18 29.79 25.97
C ILE A 453 -0.30 28.72 27.05
N THR A 454 0.59 28.79 28.02
CA THR A 454 0.54 27.98 29.25
C THR A 454 0.64 28.88 30.48
N GLN A 455 0.36 28.35 31.66
CA GLN A 455 0.59 29.05 32.93
C GLN A 455 1.37 28.15 33.87
N ASP A 456 2.47 28.68 34.41
CA ASP A 456 3.18 28.00 35.49
C ASP A 456 2.28 27.99 36.75
N PRO A 457 1.89 26.82 37.27
CA PRO A 457 1.02 26.72 38.42
C PRO A 457 1.66 27.28 39.71
N LYS A 458 3.00 27.35 39.79
CA LYS A 458 3.75 27.86 40.95
C LYS A 458 3.90 29.38 40.90
N THR A 459 4.44 29.91 39.81
CA THR A 459 4.68 31.36 39.68
C THR A 459 3.45 32.14 39.24
N LYS A 460 2.41 31.45 38.73
CA LYS A 460 1.21 32.03 38.10
C LYS A 460 1.50 32.86 36.84
N ASN A 461 2.74 32.87 36.39
CA ASN A 461 3.14 33.53 35.16
C ASN A 461 2.61 32.77 33.96
N TYR A 462 2.01 33.49 33.03
CA TYR A 462 1.69 32.96 31.72
C TYR A 462 2.94 32.93 30.85
N MET A 463 3.05 31.95 29.97
CA MET A 463 4.17 31.78 29.05
C MET A 463 3.65 31.46 27.65
N VAL A 464 4.29 32.06 26.65
CA VAL A 464 4.08 31.69 25.25
C VAL A 464 4.93 30.46 24.93
N VAL A 465 4.31 29.47 24.31
CA VAL A 465 4.98 28.25 23.82
C VAL A 465 5.26 28.41 22.33
N LEU A 466 6.54 28.34 21.95
CA LEU A 466 7.00 28.64 20.59
C LEU A 466 8.16 27.75 20.13
N ASN A 467 8.43 27.67 18.83
CA ASN A 467 9.58 26.94 18.27
C ASN A 467 10.25 27.73 17.14
N TYR A 468 11.54 27.50 16.90
CA TYR A 468 12.30 28.12 15.83
C TYR A 468 11.73 27.73 14.47
N ILE A 469 11.60 28.72 13.58
CA ILE A 469 11.26 28.51 12.18
C ILE A 469 12.55 28.65 11.36
N CYS A 470 12.78 27.75 10.41
CA CYS A 470 13.84 27.94 9.44
C CYS A 470 13.49 29.11 8.51
N GLU A 471 14.32 30.15 8.45
CA GLU A 471 14.08 31.33 7.61
C GLU A 471 13.85 30.98 6.13
N LYS A 472 14.63 30.02 5.60
CA LYS A 472 14.52 29.57 4.20
C LYS A 472 13.21 28.83 3.89
N CYS A 473 12.76 27.95 4.79
CA CYS A 473 11.58 27.09 4.57
C CYS A 473 10.29 27.71 5.09
N ASN A 474 10.39 28.72 5.96
CA ASN A 474 9.27 29.30 6.71
C ASN A 474 8.46 28.25 7.51
N GLU A 475 9.11 27.15 7.90
CA GLU A 475 8.59 26.10 8.77
C GLU A 475 9.72 25.39 9.54
N VAL A 476 9.36 24.43 10.41
CA VAL A 476 10.33 23.55 11.06
C VAL A 476 10.73 22.47 10.05
N CYS A 477 12.00 22.43 9.65
CA CYS A 477 12.52 21.46 8.69
C CYS A 477 13.73 20.68 9.24
N ASN A 478 14.33 19.80 8.44
CA ASN A 478 15.41 18.89 8.88
C ASN A 478 16.60 19.63 9.50
N SER A 479 16.98 20.79 8.94
CA SER A 479 18.07 21.61 9.47
C SER A 479 17.82 22.05 10.92
N MET A 480 16.56 22.32 11.28
CA MET A 480 16.20 22.70 12.65
C MET A 480 16.31 21.53 13.63
N TYR A 481 15.96 20.32 13.20
CA TYR A 481 16.14 19.12 14.02
C TYR A 481 17.62 18.79 14.22
N PHE A 482 18.45 18.95 13.19
CA PHE A 482 19.89 18.82 13.34
C PHE A 482 20.46 19.84 14.32
N GLN A 483 20.09 21.12 14.18
CA GLN A 483 20.58 22.19 15.04
C GLN A 483 20.28 21.93 16.53
N GLN A 484 19.14 21.30 16.84
CA GLN A 484 18.76 20.93 18.21
C GLN A 484 19.74 19.92 18.84
N ASN A 485 20.42 19.10 18.04
CA ASN A 485 21.29 18.02 18.51
C ASN A 485 22.80 18.36 18.41
N PHE A 486 23.18 19.59 18.03
CA PHE A 486 24.59 19.96 17.90
C PHE A 486 25.37 19.89 19.22
N SER A 487 24.68 19.96 20.36
CA SER A 487 25.30 19.76 21.67
C SER A 487 25.59 18.30 22.02
N ASP A 488 25.08 17.35 21.24
CA ASP A 488 25.05 15.94 21.63
C ASP A 488 26.25 15.15 21.09
N TRP A 489 27.03 15.71 20.16
CA TRP A 489 28.22 15.07 19.58
C TRP A 489 29.32 16.08 19.25
N THR A 490 30.55 15.60 19.19
CA THR A 490 31.72 16.32 18.66
C THR A 490 32.73 15.31 18.14
N SER A 491 33.44 15.66 17.06
CA SER A 491 34.58 14.89 16.53
C SER A 491 35.89 15.18 17.26
N GLY A 492 35.88 16.13 18.20
CA GLY A 492 37.09 16.69 18.81
C GLY A 492 37.87 17.64 17.88
N ASN A 493 37.37 17.91 16.67
CA ASN A 493 37.96 18.84 15.71
C ASN A 493 36.89 19.83 15.21
N ASN A 494 37.07 21.11 15.54
CA ASN A 494 36.10 22.17 15.23
C ASN A 494 35.84 22.33 13.72
N ASP A 495 36.83 22.09 12.86
CA ASP A 495 36.66 22.23 11.42
C ASP A 495 35.79 21.11 10.86
N ILE A 496 35.95 19.88 11.36
CA ILE A 496 35.12 18.73 10.98
C ILE A 496 33.71 18.87 11.55
N ASP A 497 33.59 19.31 12.80
CA ASP A 497 32.29 19.59 13.42
C ASP A 497 31.54 20.62 12.60
N LYS A 498 32.19 21.73 12.25
CA LYS A 498 31.61 22.79 11.41
C LYS A 498 31.27 22.27 10.01
N PHE A 499 32.10 21.42 9.42
CA PHE A 499 31.83 20.83 8.11
C PHE A 499 30.56 19.97 8.12
N ILE A 500 30.46 19.04 9.08
CA ILE A 500 29.29 18.18 9.27
C ILE A 500 28.05 19.04 9.58
N GLN A 501 28.15 19.97 10.54
CA GLN A 501 27.06 20.88 10.91
C GLN A 501 26.59 21.74 9.72
N ASN A 502 27.50 22.26 8.89
CA ASN A 502 27.13 23.01 7.68
C ASN A 502 26.37 22.14 6.67
N SER A 503 26.79 20.88 6.49
CA SER A 503 26.06 19.93 5.64
C SER A 503 24.65 19.67 6.17
N GLN A 504 24.51 19.53 7.50
CA GLN A 504 23.24 19.31 8.20
C GLN A 504 22.33 20.54 8.17
N LEU A 505 22.88 21.75 8.33
CA LEU A 505 22.12 23.01 8.21
C LEU A 505 21.63 23.27 6.79
N SER A 506 22.33 22.74 5.78
CA SER A 506 21.94 22.84 4.37
C SER A 506 20.87 21.81 3.98
N ALA A 507 20.67 20.78 4.80
CA ALA A 507 19.68 19.72 4.59
C ALA A 507 18.31 20.16 5.10
N HIS A 508 17.53 20.81 4.23
CA HIS A 508 16.18 21.25 4.56
C HIS A 508 15.13 20.17 4.28
N ASP A 509 14.96 19.80 3.01
CA ASP A 509 14.00 18.78 2.58
C ASP A 509 14.69 17.46 2.22
N ASP A 510 15.88 17.55 1.63
CA ASP A 510 16.71 16.42 1.24
C ASP A 510 17.80 16.18 2.27
N ILE A 511 17.76 15.01 2.92
CA ILE A 511 18.75 14.59 3.90
C ILE A 511 19.85 13.71 3.32
N LYS A 512 19.76 13.29 2.04
CA LYS A 512 20.74 12.38 1.42
C LYS A 512 22.17 12.91 1.45
N ARG A 513 22.32 14.24 1.50
CA ARG A 513 23.63 14.93 1.53
C ARG A 513 24.01 15.41 2.92
N ALA A 514 23.18 15.20 3.93
CA ALA A 514 23.53 15.53 5.31
C ALA A 514 24.52 14.48 5.81
N LEU A 515 25.73 14.93 6.15
CA LEU A 515 26.73 14.05 6.72
C LEU A 515 26.42 13.81 8.19
N GLU A 516 26.73 12.61 8.65
CA GLU A 516 26.66 12.24 10.06
C GLU A 516 28.06 12.11 10.67
N TRP A 517 28.18 12.46 11.95
CA TRP A 517 29.27 11.95 12.76
C TRP A 517 28.92 10.52 13.19
N ILE A 518 29.69 9.55 12.73
CA ILE A 518 29.44 8.13 12.98
C ILE A 518 30.48 7.62 13.99
N PRO A 519 30.06 7.19 15.20
CA PRO A 519 30.98 6.60 16.15
C PRO A 519 31.66 5.35 15.57
N TYR A 520 32.99 5.25 15.66
CA TYR A 520 33.77 4.19 15.01
C TYR A 520 33.37 2.77 15.46
N ASN A 521 32.93 2.61 16.71
CA ASN A 521 32.46 1.34 17.27
C ASN A 521 31.15 0.81 16.62
N LYS A 522 30.53 1.58 15.73
CA LYS A 522 29.38 1.15 14.91
C LYS A 522 29.79 0.41 13.64
N LEU A 523 31.09 0.35 13.34
CA LEU A 523 31.65 -0.34 12.18
C LEU A 523 32.30 -1.66 12.61
N TYR A 524 32.03 -2.73 11.87
CA TYR A 524 32.62 -4.06 12.12
C TYR A 524 32.93 -4.79 10.81
N ASN A 525 33.64 -5.93 10.90
CA ASN A 525 34.10 -6.71 9.75
C ASN A 525 34.91 -5.91 8.72
N ILE A 526 35.71 -4.96 9.20
CA ILE A 526 36.52 -4.09 8.33
C ILE A 526 37.56 -4.92 7.59
N LYS A 527 37.50 -4.93 6.25
CA LYS A 527 38.40 -5.68 5.38
C LYS A 527 38.90 -4.81 4.23
N TYR A 528 40.17 -4.96 3.89
CA TYR A 528 40.74 -4.32 2.70
C TYR A 528 40.07 -4.86 1.43
N ILE A 529 39.72 -3.95 0.51
CA ILE A 529 39.13 -4.30 -0.79
C ILE A 529 40.16 -4.11 -1.90
N ALA A 530 40.61 -2.87 -2.10
CA ALA A 530 41.47 -2.47 -3.20
C ALA A 530 42.05 -1.06 -2.93
N ASP A 531 43.00 -0.66 -3.77
CA ASP A 531 43.47 0.71 -3.85
C ASP A 531 42.76 1.42 -5.01
N ASP A 532 42.34 2.68 -4.80
CA ASP A 532 41.86 3.56 -5.86
C ASP A 532 42.70 4.84 -5.95
N LYS A 533 42.31 5.75 -6.85
CA LYS A 533 43.00 7.04 -7.05
C LYS A 533 42.96 7.97 -5.83
N PHE A 534 42.18 7.65 -4.80
CA PHE A 534 42.03 8.41 -3.55
C PHE A 534 42.67 7.70 -2.34
N GLY A 535 43.11 6.44 -2.49
CA GLY A 535 43.89 5.71 -1.49
C GLY A 535 43.36 4.31 -1.23
N LYS A 536 43.64 3.79 -0.02
CA LYS A 536 43.20 2.46 0.41
C LYS A 536 41.69 2.45 0.67
N MET A 537 41.00 1.47 0.10
CA MET A 537 39.57 1.26 0.27
C MET A 537 39.31 0.01 1.11
N TYR A 538 38.44 0.17 2.12
CA TYR A 538 38.02 -0.93 2.99
C TYR A 538 36.51 -1.10 2.91
N GLY A 539 36.03 -2.32 3.11
CA GLY A 539 34.62 -2.64 3.29
C GLY A 539 34.33 -2.92 4.75
N ALA A 540 33.18 -2.47 5.23
CA ALA A 540 32.73 -2.70 6.60
C ALA A 540 31.21 -2.86 6.65
N SER A 541 30.73 -3.47 7.73
CA SER A 541 29.30 -3.46 8.07
C SER A 541 29.03 -2.35 9.08
N TRP A 542 27.97 -1.58 8.87
CA TRP A 542 27.56 -0.48 9.74
C TRP A 542 26.27 -0.81 10.49
N THR A 543 26.33 -0.89 11.83
CA THR A 543 25.21 -1.38 12.64
C THR A 543 23.96 -0.51 12.55
N ASP A 544 24.13 0.81 12.57
CA ASP A 544 22.99 1.73 12.70
C ASP A 544 22.26 1.95 11.37
N GLY A 545 22.91 1.66 10.24
CA GLY A 545 22.39 1.98 8.90
C GLY A 545 22.29 3.50 8.65
N CYS A 546 21.90 3.92 7.45
CA CYS A 546 21.81 5.35 7.11
C CYS A 546 20.48 5.99 7.54
N ILE A 547 20.44 7.32 7.60
CA ILE A 547 19.17 8.04 7.80
C ILE A 547 18.21 7.70 6.65
N SER A 548 17.00 7.31 7.04
CA SER A 548 15.94 6.96 6.11
C SER A 548 15.43 8.20 5.39
N ASP A 549 15.94 8.47 4.19
CA ASP A 549 15.32 9.40 3.26
C ASP A 549 14.13 8.75 2.55
N ASN A 550 12.92 9.01 3.04
CA ASN A 550 11.68 8.60 2.40
C ASN A 550 10.91 9.85 1.97
N SER A 551 10.81 10.10 0.67
CA SER A 551 10.07 11.26 0.12
C SER A 551 8.58 11.31 0.52
N TRP A 552 8.04 10.23 1.08
CA TRP A 552 6.65 10.09 1.51
C TRP A 552 6.43 10.24 3.02
N ASN A 553 7.48 10.20 3.85
CA ASN A 553 7.38 10.24 5.32
C ASN A 553 8.52 11.07 5.92
N ASN A 554 8.24 11.80 7.01
CA ASN A 554 9.28 12.57 7.70
C ASN A 554 10.43 11.65 8.16
N SER A 555 11.67 11.96 7.74
CA SER A 555 12.91 11.25 8.11
C SER A 555 13.19 11.34 9.61
N TRP A 556 12.69 12.41 10.24
CA TRP A 556 12.66 12.57 11.67
C TRP A 556 11.50 11.79 12.30
N ASP A 557 11.80 10.94 13.28
CA ASP A 557 10.82 10.29 14.14
C ASP A 557 10.43 11.25 15.26
N ASN A 558 9.24 11.83 15.10
CA ASN A 558 8.65 12.70 16.09
C ASN A 558 8.40 12.01 17.44
N GLU A 559 8.01 10.75 17.48
CA GLU A 559 7.65 10.08 18.72
C GLU A 559 8.89 9.87 19.59
N ASN A 560 9.97 9.38 18.96
CA ASN A 560 11.24 9.07 19.60
C ASN A 560 12.21 10.26 19.65
N GLN A 561 11.91 11.36 18.94
CA GLN A 561 12.77 12.53 18.77
C GLN A 561 14.17 12.12 18.29
N ASN A 562 14.23 11.31 17.21
CA ASN A 562 15.47 10.84 16.62
C ASN A 562 15.33 10.60 15.11
N TRP A 563 16.43 10.45 14.38
CA TRP A 563 16.41 10.10 12.96
C TRP A 563 16.01 8.65 12.76
N LYS A 564 15.05 8.40 11.85
CA LYS A 564 14.71 7.04 11.42
C LYS A 564 15.89 6.44 10.66
N ARG A 565 16.21 5.19 10.95
CA ARG A 565 17.30 4.45 10.29
C ARG A 565 16.74 3.48 9.26
N LYS A 566 17.47 3.30 8.15
CA LYS A 566 17.24 2.23 7.16
C LYS A 566 18.52 1.41 6.99
N ASP A 567 18.36 0.19 6.50
CA ASP A 567 19.47 -0.69 6.15
C ASP A 567 20.45 -0.90 7.32
N GLN A 568 19.94 -1.28 8.51
CA GLN A 568 20.80 -1.65 9.63
C GLN A 568 21.72 -2.81 9.21
N ASN A 569 22.95 -2.80 9.72
CA ASN A 569 24.02 -3.72 9.32
C ASN A 569 24.42 -3.65 7.83
N MET A 570 24.09 -2.54 7.13
CA MET A 570 24.45 -2.40 5.72
C MET A 570 25.96 -2.40 5.51
N PHE A 571 26.35 -2.92 4.35
CA PHE A 571 27.72 -2.82 3.87
C PHE A 571 28.03 -1.39 3.40
N VAL A 572 29.16 -0.85 3.83
CA VAL A 572 29.66 0.47 3.49
C VAL A 572 31.12 0.41 3.08
N ILE A 573 31.52 1.38 2.25
CA ILE A 573 32.91 1.58 1.85
C ILE A 573 33.53 2.66 2.74
N LEU A 574 34.70 2.34 3.28
CA LEU A 574 35.51 3.23 4.11
C LEU A 574 36.72 3.74 3.31
N LYS A 575 36.91 5.05 3.28
CA LYS A 575 38.10 5.69 2.67
C LYS A 575 38.78 6.61 3.67
N ILE A 576 40.10 6.44 3.83
CA ILE A 576 40.91 7.25 4.74
C ILE A 576 41.05 8.68 4.17
N LEU A 577 40.73 9.69 4.99
CA LEU A 577 40.85 11.11 4.65
C LEU A 577 42.20 11.61 5.17
N ASN A 578 43.21 11.71 4.29
CA ASN A 578 44.55 12.10 4.71
C ASN A 578 44.60 13.60 5.13
N ASN A 579 45.01 13.85 6.37
CA ASN A 579 45.30 15.17 7.00
C ASN A 579 44.07 16.10 7.19
N PRO A 580 43.78 16.64 8.39
CA PRO A 580 42.60 17.49 8.64
C PRO A 580 42.55 18.76 7.76
N THR A 581 43.71 19.32 7.40
CA THR A 581 43.82 20.51 6.56
C THR A 581 43.39 20.28 5.10
N SER A 582 43.26 19.02 4.65
CA SER A 582 42.80 18.67 3.30
C SER A 582 41.28 18.43 3.22
N ILE A 583 40.58 18.41 4.36
CA ILE A 583 39.14 18.13 4.43
C ILE A 583 38.38 19.44 4.14
N THR A 584 38.40 19.87 2.88
CA THR A 584 37.53 20.95 2.40
C THR A 584 36.20 20.36 1.88
N PRO A 585 35.11 21.14 1.87
CA PRO A 585 33.87 20.73 1.20
C PRO A 585 34.10 20.27 -0.24
N GLU A 586 34.99 20.95 -0.97
CA GLU A 586 35.39 20.61 -2.34
C GLU A 586 36.08 19.24 -2.45
N PHE A 587 36.93 18.88 -1.48
CA PHE A 587 37.59 17.58 -1.44
C PHE A 587 36.59 16.46 -1.14
N ILE A 588 35.66 16.68 -0.20
CA ILE A 588 34.62 15.70 0.13
C ILE A 588 33.63 15.55 -1.02
N ASP A 589 33.18 16.64 -1.66
CA ASP A 589 32.33 16.58 -2.86
C ASP A 589 33.01 15.78 -3.97
N LYS A 590 34.32 15.96 -4.19
CA LYS A 590 35.07 15.18 -5.18
C LYS A 590 35.11 13.67 -4.88
N ILE A 591 35.06 13.27 -3.62
CA ILE A 591 35.04 11.86 -3.18
C ILE A 591 33.60 11.31 -3.11
N ALA A 592 32.62 12.15 -2.76
CA ALA A 592 31.21 11.81 -2.58
C ALA A 592 30.36 11.90 -3.87
N ILE A 593 30.76 12.67 -4.87
CA ILE A 593 30.07 12.68 -6.18
C ILE A 593 30.11 11.31 -6.87
N PRO A 594 31.23 10.55 -6.86
CA PRO A 594 31.23 9.18 -7.35
C PRO A 594 30.53 8.15 -6.43
N HIS A 595 30.28 8.47 -5.15
CA HIS A 595 29.73 7.54 -4.14
C HIS A 595 28.88 8.27 -3.10
N GLU A 596 27.60 7.90 -2.88
CA GLU A 596 26.75 8.60 -1.88
C GLU A 596 27.39 8.55 -0.48
N GLY A 597 27.87 9.69 0.04
CA GLY A 597 28.54 9.78 1.34
C GLY A 597 27.55 9.85 2.50
N TYR A 598 27.72 9.00 3.51
CA TYR A 598 26.87 8.98 4.70
C TYR A 598 27.43 9.81 5.86
N GLY A 599 28.75 9.87 6.00
CA GLY A 599 29.33 10.55 7.15
C GLY A 599 30.82 10.35 7.30
N ILE A 600 31.32 10.80 8.45
CA ILE A 600 32.72 10.74 8.84
C ILE A 600 32.81 10.04 10.19
N THR A 601 33.86 9.24 10.35
CA THR A 601 34.27 8.67 11.63
C THR A 601 35.75 8.97 11.89
N GLN A 602 36.23 8.69 13.09
CA GLN A 602 37.65 8.72 13.42
C GLN A 602 38.09 7.37 13.98
N ASP A 603 39.15 6.82 13.40
CA ASP A 603 39.81 5.64 13.94
C ASP A 603 40.42 5.96 15.32
N PRO A 604 40.01 5.26 16.39
CA PRO A 604 40.50 5.54 17.73
C PRO A 604 41.99 5.24 17.91
N GLU A 605 42.56 4.32 17.13
CA GLU A 605 43.96 3.91 17.20
C GLU A 605 44.84 4.84 16.36
N THR A 606 44.50 4.98 15.06
CA THR A 606 45.34 5.75 14.13
C THR A 606 45.07 7.25 14.16
N LYS A 607 43.95 7.68 14.77
CA LYS A 607 43.44 9.06 14.78
C LYS A 607 43.10 9.63 13.40
N ASN A 608 43.14 8.79 12.37
CA ASN A 608 42.76 9.18 11.02
C ASN A 608 41.24 9.35 10.92
N TYR A 609 40.81 10.38 10.21
CA TYR A 609 39.42 10.54 9.82
C TYR A 609 39.11 9.67 8.60
N ILE A 610 37.94 9.05 8.58
CA ILE A 610 37.53 8.08 7.56
C ILE A 610 36.15 8.48 7.05
N GLY A 611 36.01 8.63 5.74
CA GLY A 611 34.73 8.85 5.08
C GLY A 611 34.00 7.52 4.85
N ILE A 612 32.67 7.53 5.01
CA ILE A 612 31.80 6.38 4.89
C ILE A 612 30.87 6.58 3.69
N PHE A 613 30.86 5.64 2.73
CA PHE A 613 30.19 5.78 1.43
C PHE A 613 29.33 4.56 1.04
N ASN A 614 28.28 4.80 0.26
CA ASN A 614 27.48 3.81 -0.46
C ASN A 614 28.03 3.56 -1.88
N ASP A 615 27.93 2.33 -2.37
CA ASP A 615 28.18 2.04 -3.79
C ASP A 615 27.07 1.16 -4.39
N LYS A 616 26.44 1.64 -5.47
CA LYS A 616 25.45 0.90 -6.28
C LYS A 616 26.06 -0.33 -6.96
N TYR A 617 27.37 -0.31 -7.24
CA TYR A 617 28.13 -1.49 -7.67
C TYR A 617 28.40 -2.45 -6.50
N GLY A 618 28.38 -1.93 -5.27
CA GLY A 618 28.58 -2.68 -4.03
C GLY A 618 27.58 -3.82 -3.84
N LYS A 619 26.31 -3.69 -4.25
CA LYS A 619 25.31 -4.76 -4.09
C LYS A 619 25.59 -6.00 -4.96
N TYR A 620 25.94 -5.79 -6.22
CA TYR A 620 26.27 -6.90 -7.13
C TYR A 620 27.60 -7.55 -6.74
N VAL A 621 28.58 -6.72 -6.37
CA VAL A 621 29.86 -7.18 -5.82
C VAL A 621 29.64 -7.96 -4.52
N HIS A 622 28.75 -7.49 -3.65
CA HIS A 622 28.40 -8.14 -2.38
C HIS A 622 27.73 -9.50 -2.59
N ASN A 623 26.71 -9.60 -3.47
CA ASN A 623 26.10 -10.89 -3.80
C ASN A 623 27.14 -11.86 -4.41
N ALA A 624 27.98 -11.38 -5.33
CA ALA A 624 29.04 -12.20 -5.92
C ALA A 624 30.09 -12.66 -4.88
N MET A 625 30.44 -11.79 -3.93
CA MET A 625 31.30 -12.14 -2.79
C MET A 625 30.64 -13.20 -1.89
N CYS A 626 29.34 -13.06 -1.61
CA CYS A 626 28.59 -14.03 -0.82
C CYS A 626 28.50 -15.39 -1.51
N PHE A 627 28.31 -15.44 -2.84
CA PHE A 627 28.42 -16.68 -3.60
C PHE A 627 29.81 -17.31 -3.45
N GLN A 628 30.88 -16.52 -3.64
CA GLN A 628 32.25 -17.01 -3.54
C GLN A 628 32.58 -17.59 -2.16
N GLN A 629 32.09 -16.97 -1.09
CA GLN A 629 32.25 -17.48 0.28
C GLN A 629 31.52 -18.82 0.49
N ASN A 630 30.42 -19.05 -0.23
CA ASN A 630 29.59 -20.25 -0.11
C ASN A 630 29.92 -21.37 -1.11
N PHE A 631 30.94 -21.21 -1.98
CA PHE A 631 31.29 -22.25 -2.96
C PHE A 631 31.70 -23.59 -2.33
N ASN A 632 32.19 -23.58 -1.10
CA ASN A 632 32.55 -24.80 -0.38
C ASN A 632 31.35 -25.49 0.30
N ASN A 633 30.16 -24.89 0.26
CA ASN A 633 28.97 -25.39 0.97
C ASN A 633 28.13 -26.37 0.13
N TRP A 634 28.42 -26.51 -1.16
CA TRP A 634 27.74 -27.46 -2.05
C TRP A 634 28.70 -28.00 -3.11
N THR A 635 28.41 -29.20 -3.60
CA THR A 635 29.07 -29.79 -4.78
C THR A 635 28.08 -30.72 -5.47
N SER A 636 28.12 -30.78 -6.79
CA SER A 636 27.38 -31.76 -7.58
C SER A 636 28.07 -33.13 -7.64
N GLY A 637 29.30 -33.23 -7.10
CA GLY A 637 30.19 -34.38 -7.32
C GLY A 637 30.84 -34.40 -8.70
N ASN A 638 30.63 -33.37 -9.54
CA ASN A 638 31.24 -33.21 -10.85
C ASN A 638 31.88 -31.82 -11.01
N ASN A 639 33.20 -31.79 -11.21
CA ASN A 639 33.97 -30.54 -11.27
C ASN A 639 33.58 -29.63 -12.43
N ASP A 640 33.14 -30.17 -13.57
CA ASP A 640 32.77 -29.36 -14.74
C ASP A 640 31.43 -28.64 -14.52
N ILE A 641 30.47 -29.32 -13.89
CA ILE A 641 29.18 -28.73 -13.49
C ILE A 641 29.39 -27.69 -12.39
N ASP A 642 30.18 -28.03 -11.37
CA ASP A 642 30.49 -27.11 -10.27
C ASP A 642 31.13 -25.83 -10.80
N LYS A 643 32.14 -25.96 -11.67
CA LYS A 643 32.80 -24.82 -12.32
C LYS A 643 31.82 -24.01 -13.17
N PHE A 644 30.96 -24.64 -13.96
CA PHE A 644 29.97 -23.94 -14.78
C PHE A 644 29.00 -23.11 -13.96
N ILE A 645 28.47 -23.66 -12.86
CA ILE A 645 27.58 -22.95 -11.93
C ILE A 645 28.33 -21.82 -11.21
N GLN A 646 29.54 -22.08 -10.71
CA GLN A 646 30.35 -21.08 -10.01
C GLN A 646 30.75 -19.91 -10.93
N ASP A 647 31.12 -20.18 -12.18
CA ASP A 647 31.48 -19.14 -13.15
C ASP A 647 30.26 -18.28 -13.51
N ALA A 648 29.07 -18.88 -13.64
CA ALA A 648 27.81 -18.15 -13.79
C ALA A 648 27.50 -17.26 -12.56
N GLN A 649 27.81 -17.72 -11.35
CA GLN A 649 27.59 -16.98 -10.10
C GLN A 649 28.58 -15.82 -9.88
N LYS A 650 29.81 -15.92 -10.39
CA LYS A 650 30.84 -14.85 -10.27
C LYS A 650 30.51 -13.61 -11.09
N SER A 651 29.86 -13.77 -12.25
CA SER A 651 29.54 -12.67 -13.17
C SER A 651 28.17 -12.04 -12.91
N TYR A 652 27.59 -12.24 -11.71
CA TYR A 652 26.17 -12.04 -11.36
C TYR A 652 25.42 -11.02 -12.23
N THR A 653 24.55 -11.55 -13.10
CA THR A 653 23.46 -10.83 -13.77
C THR A 653 22.15 -11.44 -13.25
N ASN A 654 21.01 -10.76 -13.35
CA ASN A 654 19.70 -11.07 -12.71
C ASN A 654 19.14 -12.52 -12.84
N ASN A 655 19.83 -13.46 -13.50
CA ASN A 655 19.48 -14.88 -13.62
C ASN A 655 20.62 -15.78 -13.12
N VAL A 656 20.55 -16.18 -11.85
CA VAL A 656 21.51 -17.09 -11.22
C VAL A 656 21.20 -18.54 -11.57
N LEU A 657 22.23 -19.28 -11.96
CA LEU A 657 22.18 -20.74 -12.03
C LEU A 657 22.59 -21.33 -10.67
N GLU A 658 21.87 -22.35 -10.20
CA GLU A 658 22.20 -23.02 -8.93
C GLU A 658 22.22 -24.55 -9.04
N TRP A 659 22.96 -25.18 -8.12
CA TRP A 659 22.86 -26.60 -7.85
C TRP A 659 21.66 -26.87 -6.94
N ILE A 660 20.77 -27.77 -7.34
CA ILE A 660 19.54 -28.07 -6.60
C ILE A 660 19.59 -29.53 -6.14
N PRO A 661 19.68 -29.79 -4.82
CA PRO A 661 19.61 -31.14 -4.29
C PRO A 661 18.30 -31.84 -4.71
N TYR A 662 18.39 -33.09 -5.14
CA TYR A 662 17.27 -33.79 -5.77
C TYR A 662 16.09 -34.04 -4.81
N ASP A 663 16.36 -34.13 -3.51
CA ASP A 663 15.38 -34.27 -2.43
C ASP A 663 14.54 -33.00 -2.21
N ARG A 664 14.91 -31.87 -2.83
CA ARG A 664 14.07 -30.65 -2.88
C ARG A 664 12.93 -30.75 -3.90
N PHE A 665 12.82 -31.86 -4.62
CA PHE A 665 11.73 -32.13 -5.55
C PHE A 665 10.78 -33.22 -5.05
N TYR A 666 9.48 -33.00 -5.24
CA TYR A 666 8.42 -33.97 -4.91
C TYR A 666 7.31 -33.99 -5.98
N ASP A 667 6.36 -34.93 -5.87
CA ASP A 667 5.32 -35.19 -6.90
C ASP A 667 5.93 -35.42 -8.30
N ILE A 668 7.05 -36.16 -8.34
CA ILE A 668 7.79 -36.41 -9.58
C ILE A 668 7.01 -37.41 -10.45
N LYS A 669 6.48 -36.93 -11.58
CA LYS A 669 5.68 -37.70 -12.52
C LYS A 669 6.37 -37.76 -13.88
N TYR A 670 6.60 -38.97 -14.38
CA TYR A 670 7.08 -39.17 -15.74
C TYR A 670 6.05 -38.62 -16.73
N ILE A 671 6.50 -37.83 -17.69
CA ILE A 671 5.62 -37.26 -18.71
C ILE A 671 5.89 -37.92 -20.06
N ALA A 672 7.15 -37.94 -20.50
CA ALA A 672 7.50 -38.51 -21.79
C ALA A 672 8.99 -38.80 -21.99
N LYS A 673 9.28 -39.58 -23.04
CA LYS A 673 10.61 -39.85 -23.57
C LYS A 673 10.63 -39.41 -25.03
N GLY A 674 11.66 -38.67 -25.42
CA GLY A 674 11.93 -38.27 -26.81
C GLY A 674 13.32 -38.72 -27.26
N GLY A 675 13.73 -38.30 -28.46
CA GLY A 675 15.04 -38.66 -29.03
C GLY A 675 16.24 -38.30 -28.13
N PHE A 676 16.16 -37.19 -27.40
CA PHE A 676 17.28 -36.65 -26.60
C PHE A 676 17.21 -36.97 -25.10
N GLY A 677 16.15 -37.64 -24.61
CA GLY A 677 16.05 -37.92 -23.18
C GLY A 677 14.64 -38.14 -22.63
N LYS A 678 14.51 -38.05 -21.31
CA LYS A 678 13.26 -38.19 -20.56
C LYS A 678 12.89 -36.89 -19.86
N VAL A 679 11.60 -36.58 -19.78
CA VAL A 679 11.08 -35.39 -19.11
C VAL A 679 10.09 -35.80 -18.02
N TYR A 680 10.24 -35.19 -16.86
CA TYR A 680 9.43 -35.41 -15.67
C TYR A 680 8.84 -34.08 -15.19
N ARG A 681 7.64 -34.11 -14.61
CA ARG A 681 7.03 -32.99 -13.88
C ARG A 681 7.42 -33.14 -12.43
N ALA A 682 7.79 -32.06 -11.74
CA ALA A 682 8.01 -32.07 -10.30
C ALA A 682 7.56 -30.74 -9.67
N LYS A 683 7.37 -30.73 -8.35
CA LYS A 683 7.26 -29.52 -7.54
C LYS A 683 8.59 -29.26 -6.83
N TRP A 684 9.08 -28.03 -6.87
CA TRP A 684 10.33 -27.60 -6.23
C TRP A 684 10.03 -26.83 -4.95
N ILE A 685 10.51 -27.33 -3.80
CA ILE A 685 10.19 -26.78 -2.47
C ILE A 685 10.68 -25.33 -2.33
N ASP A 686 11.94 -25.07 -2.66
CA ASP A 686 12.59 -23.78 -2.33
C ASP A 686 12.18 -22.64 -3.26
N GLY A 687 11.95 -22.93 -4.54
CA GLY A 687 11.94 -21.90 -5.57
C GLY A 687 13.34 -21.29 -5.80
N TYR A 688 13.43 -20.27 -6.66
CA TYR A 688 14.69 -19.75 -7.16
C TYR A 688 15.29 -18.63 -6.30
N ILE A 689 16.61 -18.46 -6.34
CA ILE A 689 17.35 -17.41 -5.62
C ILE A 689 17.03 -16.01 -6.17
N ASP A 690 16.71 -15.06 -5.29
CA ASP A 690 16.44 -13.65 -5.60
C ASP A 690 17.60 -12.71 -5.21
N LYS A 691 18.01 -12.70 -3.94
CA LYS A 691 19.11 -11.87 -3.41
C LYS A 691 19.64 -12.40 -2.08
N TRP A 692 20.85 -11.98 -1.69
CA TRP A 692 21.38 -12.24 -0.35
C TRP A 692 20.62 -11.41 0.69
N ASP A 693 20.33 -12.03 1.85
CA ASP A 693 19.87 -11.34 3.04
C ASP A 693 21.01 -11.25 4.07
N ASP A 694 21.45 -10.02 4.35
CA ASP A 694 22.49 -9.75 5.34
C ASP A 694 22.03 -10.01 6.78
N TYR A 695 20.73 -9.98 7.06
CA TYR A 695 20.20 -10.27 8.40
C TYR A 695 20.24 -11.76 8.68
N ASP A 696 19.66 -12.55 7.76
CA ASP A 696 19.54 -13.99 7.91
C ASP A 696 20.82 -14.74 7.47
N GLN A 697 21.79 -14.03 6.88
CA GLN A 697 23.01 -14.58 6.28
C GLN A 697 22.69 -15.75 5.32
N ASN A 698 21.64 -15.58 4.52
CA ASN A 698 21.11 -16.61 3.64
C ASN A 698 20.45 -16.02 2.38
N TRP A 699 20.19 -16.85 1.38
CA TRP A 699 19.54 -16.43 0.13
C TRP A 699 18.03 -16.30 0.31
N LYS A 700 17.46 -15.14 -0.05
CA LYS A 700 16.01 -15.01 -0.26
C LYS A 700 15.58 -15.79 -1.48
N ARG A 701 14.49 -16.54 -1.34
CA ARG A 701 13.89 -17.39 -2.37
C ARG A 701 12.55 -16.82 -2.86
N LYS A 702 12.19 -17.06 -4.13
CA LYS A 702 10.88 -16.74 -4.72
C LYS A 702 10.27 -17.97 -5.40
N ASP A 703 8.93 -17.99 -5.53
CA ASP A 703 8.16 -19.08 -6.15
C ASP A 703 8.31 -20.45 -5.45
N GLN A 704 8.15 -20.48 -4.12
CA GLN A 704 8.16 -21.74 -3.36
C GLN A 704 7.08 -22.72 -3.87
N ASN A 705 7.37 -24.02 -3.84
CA ASN A 705 6.52 -25.09 -4.37
C ASN A 705 6.18 -24.99 -5.87
N MET A 706 6.94 -24.21 -6.65
CA MET A 706 6.66 -24.07 -8.07
C MET A 706 6.79 -25.38 -8.86
N VAL A 707 5.92 -25.53 -9.86
CA VAL A 707 5.97 -26.67 -10.79
C VAL A 707 7.08 -26.46 -11.83
N VAL A 708 7.97 -27.44 -11.92
CA VAL A 708 9.11 -27.48 -12.85
C VAL A 708 9.08 -28.73 -13.71
N ALA A 709 9.78 -28.67 -14.83
CA ALA A 709 10.15 -29.82 -15.65
C ALA A 709 11.59 -30.23 -15.35
N LEU A 710 11.81 -31.51 -15.08
CA LEU A 710 13.15 -32.11 -14.95
C LEU A 710 13.46 -32.83 -16.25
N LYS A 711 14.43 -32.32 -17.02
CA LYS A 711 14.86 -32.93 -18.28
C LYS A 711 16.17 -33.69 -18.07
N SER A 712 16.12 -35.01 -18.17
CA SER A 712 17.30 -35.88 -18.17
C SER A 712 17.72 -36.16 -19.61
N LEU A 713 18.99 -35.93 -19.95
CA LEU A 713 19.55 -36.42 -21.21
C LEU A 713 19.91 -37.91 -21.09
N ASN A 714 19.92 -38.62 -22.22
CA ASN A 714 20.37 -40.02 -22.25
C ASN A 714 21.87 -40.10 -21.90
N ASN A 715 22.28 -41.06 -21.08
CA ASN A 715 23.67 -41.29 -20.67
C ASN A 715 24.35 -40.12 -19.93
N SER A 716 23.59 -39.20 -19.31
CA SER A 716 24.17 -38.06 -18.57
C SER A 716 24.89 -38.46 -17.28
N LYS A 717 24.90 -39.75 -16.91
CA LYS A 717 25.73 -40.30 -15.83
C LYS A 717 27.22 -39.95 -16.01
N ASN A 718 27.70 -39.86 -17.25
CA ASN A 718 28.98 -39.25 -17.59
C ASN A 718 28.67 -37.91 -18.27
N VAL A 719 29.06 -36.78 -17.67
CA VAL A 719 28.83 -35.45 -18.26
C VAL A 719 29.46 -35.41 -19.66
N THR A 720 28.62 -35.40 -20.70
CA THR A 720 29.08 -35.34 -22.08
C THR A 720 29.26 -33.89 -22.53
N LEU A 721 30.13 -33.66 -23.50
CA LEU A 721 30.30 -32.35 -24.14
C LEU A 721 28.96 -31.84 -24.72
N GLU A 722 28.12 -32.75 -25.22
CA GLU A 722 26.78 -32.45 -25.73
C GLU A 722 25.84 -31.87 -24.65
N PHE A 723 25.84 -32.47 -23.45
CA PHE A 723 25.06 -31.96 -22.30
C PHE A 723 25.50 -30.55 -21.90
N MET A 724 26.81 -30.33 -21.78
CA MET A 724 27.36 -29.01 -21.41
C MET A 724 27.08 -27.93 -22.45
N ASN A 725 27.19 -28.27 -23.74
CA ASN A 725 26.88 -27.35 -24.83
C ASN A 725 25.39 -26.97 -24.86
N GLU A 726 24.50 -27.93 -24.65
CA GLU A 726 23.06 -27.66 -24.62
C GLU A 726 22.70 -26.69 -23.48
N ILE A 727 23.18 -26.93 -22.26
CA ILE A 727 22.89 -26.06 -21.11
C ILE A 727 23.51 -24.68 -21.29
N THR A 728 24.77 -24.61 -21.76
CA THR A 728 25.46 -23.34 -22.01
C THR A 728 24.70 -22.50 -23.03
N LEU A 729 24.18 -23.12 -24.09
CA LEU A 729 23.42 -22.42 -25.13
C LEU A 729 22.09 -21.87 -24.57
N HIS A 730 21.34 -22.68 -23.83
CA HIS A 730 20.10 -22.21 -23.18
C HIS A 730 20.36 -21.06 -22.19
N TYR A 731 21.41 -21.17 -21.38
CA TYR A 731 21.79 -20.14 -20.42
C TYR A 731 22.23 -18.83 -21.10
N LYS A 732 23.03 -18.91 -22.17
CA LYS A 732 23.46 -17.73 -22.95
C LYS A 732 22.30 -17.01 -23.64
N ILE A 733 21.37 -17.75 -24.23
CA ILE A 733 20.15 -17.19 -24.85
C ILE A 733 19.34 -16.41 -23.80
N MET A 734 19.16 -16.98 -22.62
CA MET A 734 18.45 -16.29 -21.53
C MET A 734 19.17 -15.02 -21.05
N GLN A 735 20.50 -15.06 -20.90
CA GLN A 735 21.26 -13.86 -20.55
C GLN A 735 21.08 -12.76 -21.60
N SER A 736 21.11 -13.10 -22.90
CA SER A 736 20.94 -12.12 -23.99
C SER A 736 19.54 -11.46 -24.03
N MET A 737 18.49 -12.15 -23.57
CA MET A 737 17.14 -11.60 -23.51
C MET A 737 16.95 -10.60 -22.36
N GLY A 738 17.71 -10.75 -21.27
CA GLY A 738 17.74 -9.78 -20.16
C GLY A 738 18.47 -8.48 -20.45
N ILE A 739 19.20 -8.40 -21.59
CA ILE A 739 19.97 -7.21 -21.99
C ILE A 739 19.06 -6.10 -22.53
N TYR A 740 17.80 -6.39 -22.90
CA TYR A 740 16.88 -5.37 -23.41
C TYR A 740 16.39 -4.34 -22.37
N GLU A 741 16.78 -4.45 -21.09
CA GLU A 741 16.51 -3.42 -20.07
C GLU A 741 17.76 -2.62 -19.64
N ILE A 742 18.92 -2.82 -20.26
CA ILE A 742 20.14 -2.07 -19.91
C ILE A 742 20.92 -1.71 -21.19
N ILE A 743 20.50 -0.62 -21.84
CA ILE A 743 21.37 0.25 -22.63
C ILE A 743 21.21 1.67 -22.09
#